data_AF-A0A6J4QBI1-F1
#
_entry.id   AF-A0A6J4QBI1-F1
#
_cell.length_a   1.000
_cell.length_b   1.000
_cell.length_c   1.000
_cell.angle_alpha   90.00
_cell.angle_beta   90.00
_cell.angle_gamma   90.00
#
_symmetry.space_group_name_H-M   'P 1'
#
loop_
_entity.id
_entity.type
_entity.pdbx_description
1 polymer ?
#
loop_
_entity_poly.entity_id
_entity_poly.type
_entity_poly.pdbx_seq_one_letter_code
_entity_poly.pdbx_strand_id
1 'polypeptide(L)'
;MNEKQGDPVQEFEDQMRAADALIESLEAEVGDLRRDLERAGAALRASRQDISSRGRTLEELEQSEKARVAAEEEVRSLRAELTELRQSSADEQLRLRNKHIANMAALRENLEEQRRAEVTAVESEGKVAALREEFRKERTVLEERQAAEIEDLKQNARQWEESLREGYRDLEKRHKEVIEQLRRDHAKEVEWLKEEHTSEAESLREANLAEVEQLRKERVEEVEALRTGAAGAKIEVERAIREEMERGREEERRKERERHAGEVHALRSAAANRELELQKELRLAVEGGQAEIEGLKLELEKGLAAAEEKRKTEVREVKRLAAGREQELRQTLTARLAEEKESAERRISALKAQREADNNTLKERYTGELEKTRRDLSARLAADEERRNTERADFMERIEGLRARQESEARIYRERLQELERERVAEKGAAEQNLERRLAEEEKERTRLEDRIAELQSSLEESGAIEAELRAALERSAVRQEEDRRQRDNERDQQDDDTREQEAVDENFASRLAELDAARLLAEERVAELEKRLREAHEESERRARELGNVREDLKRVSDPEQRLRAGISLFNESEHTRTVSSISKALGMPRVHVGSDGRSSSTLEKPIVTFVWSDMAWRRYVSDPTDGVAEPRVYLIGAGDDPADLGRPDLQSNARMDARGRLILGVQAR
;
A
#
# COMPACT_ATOMS: atom_id res chain seq x y z
N MET A 1 -24.55 -116.03 -143.26
CA MET A 1 -23.53 -117.06 -142.98
C MET A 1 -22.24 -116.67 -143.66
N ASN A 2 -21.20 -116.35 -142.88
CA ASN A 2 -19.80 -116.64 -143.16
C ASN A 2 -18.94 -116.05 -142.04
N GLU A 3 -18.18 -116.92 -141.39
CA GLU A 3 -17.03 -116.60 -140.57
C GLU A 3 -16.01 -115.75 -141.35
N LYS A 4 -15.34 -114.84 -140.63
CA LYS A 4 -13.95 -114.38 -140.85
C LYS A 4 -13.63 -113.45 -139.67
N GLN A 5 -13.03 -113.98 -138.60
CA GLN A 5 -11.59 -113.91 -138.33
C GLN A 5 -11.00 -112.50 -138.34
N GLY A 6 -10.76 -111.98 -137.14
CA GLY A 6 -9.57 -111.23 -136.76
C GLY A 6 -9.74 -109.72 -136.57
N ASP A 7 -9.55 -109.24 -135.34
CA ASP A 7 -8.23 -108.67 -135.00
C ASP A 7 -7.90 -108.83 -133.49
N PRO A 8 -7.06 -109.81 -133.08
CA PRO A 8 -6.62 -109.98 -131.70
C PRO A 8 -5.71 -108.85 -131.18
N VAL A 9 -5.32 -107.90 -132.03
CA VAL A 9 -4.55 -106.72 -131.61
C VAL A 9 -5.45 -105.70 -130.90
N GLN A 10 -6.73 -105.58 -131.29
CA GLN A 10 -7.66 -104.63 -130.65
C GLN A 10 -8.03 -105.05 -129.22
N GLU A 11 -8.25 -106.33 -128.95
CA GLU A 11 -8.53 -106.80 -127.59
C GLU A 11 -7.31 -106.63 -126.65
N PHE A 12 -6.08 -106.71 -127.17
CA PHE A 12 -4.87 -106.48 -126.38
C PHE A 12 -4.61 -104.98 -126.14
N GLU A 13 -4.92 -104.11 -127.11
CA GLU A 13 -4.86 -102.65 -126.93
C GLU A 13 -5.89 -102.15 -125.91
N ASP A 14 -7.11 -102.70 -125.91
CA ASP A 14 -8.14 -102.32 -124.94
C ASP A 14 -7.79 -102.81 -123.52
N GLN A 15 -7.17 -104.00 -123.40
CA GLN A 15 -6.65 -104.47 -122.10
C GLN A 15 -5.45 -103.64 -121.60
N MET A 16 -4.55 -103.22 -122.48
CA MET A 16 -3.43 -102.33 -122.11
C MET A 16 -3.92 -100.95 -121.68
N ARG A 17 -4.92 -100.36 -122.36
CA ARG A 17 -5.52 -99.08 -121.92
C ARG A 17 -6.26 -99.20 -120.59
N ALA A 18 -6.93 -100.32 -120.34
CA ALA A 18 -7.55 -100.58 -119.05
C ALA A 18 -6.51 -100.73 -117.93
N ALA A 19 -5.36 -101.34 -118.21
CA ALA A 19 -4.24 -101.43 -117.26
C ALA A 19 -3.60 -100.05 -117.00
N ASP A 20 -3.37 -99.25 -118.04
CA ASP A 20 -2.82 -97.89 -117.90
C ASP A 20 -3.76 -96.96 -117.09
N ALA A 21 -5.08 -97.05 -117.31
CA ALA A 21 -6.05 -96.29 -116.53
C ALA A 21 -6.09 -96.72 -115.05
N LEU A 22 -5.83 -98.00 -114.77
CA LEU A 22 -5.78 -98.53 -113.41
C LEU A 22 -4.47 -98.12 -112.71
N ILE A 23 -3.36 -98.03 -113.45
CA ILE A 23 -2.09 -97.48 -112.96
C ILE A 23 -2.25 -95.99 -112.64
N GLU A 24 -2.85 -95.18 -113.51
CA GLU A 24 -3.10 -93.76 -113.25
C GLU A 24 -4.01 -93.55 -112.03
N SER A 25 -5.04 -94.39 -111.85
CA SER A 25 -5.90 -94.36 -110.66
C SER A 25 -5.14 -94.70 -109.38
N LEU A 26 -4.26 -95.70 -109.43
CA LEU A 26 -3.44 -96.07 -108.27
C LEU A 26 -2.37 -95.02 -107.96
N GLU A 27 -1.79 -94.38 -108.97
CA GLU A 27 -0.85 -93.27 -108.77
C GLU A 27 -1.53 -92.04 -108.18
N ALA A 28 -2.77 -91.74 -108.58
CA ALA A 28 -3.59 -90.70 -107.98
C ALA A 28 -3.92 -91.00 -106.51
N GLU A 29 -4.35 -92.22 -106.19
CA GLU A 29 -4.59 -92.64 -104.80
C GLU A 29 -3.31 -92.62 -103.95
N VAL A 30 -2.17 -93.06 -104.48
CA VAL A 30 -0.88 -92.97 -103.77
C VAL A 30 -0.46 -91.50 -103.57
N GLY A 31 -0.76 -90.63 -104.52
CA GLY A 31 -0.56 -89.18 -104.41
C GLY A 31 -1.44 -88.54 -103.34
N ASP A 32 -2.69 -88.97 -103.21
CA ASP A 32 -3.60 -88.53 -102.16
C ASP A 32 -3.17 -89.05 -100.78
N LEU A 33 -2.79 -90.34 -100.68
CA LEU A 33 -2.27 -90.92 -99.45
C LEU A 33 -0.98 -90.25 -98.97
N ARG A 34 -0.09 -89.83 -99.88
CA ARG A 34 1.11 -89.06 -99.51
C ARG A 34 0.75 -87.68 -98.97
N ARG A 35 -0.20 -86.99 -99.59
CA ARG A 35 -0.68 -85.69 -99.11
C ARG A 35 -1.36 -85.80 -97.76
N ASP A 36 -2.12 -86.85 -97.52
CA ASP A 36 -2.75 -87.10 -96.23
C ASP A 36 -1.74 -87.50 -95.15
N LEU A 37 -0.70 -88.28 -95.49
CA LEU A 37 0.43 -88.56 -94.59
C LEU A 37 1.24 -87.30 -94.25
N GLU A 38 1.47 -86.40 -95.21
CA GLU A 38 2.15 -85.12 -94.96
C GLU A 38 1.30 -84.20 -94.08
N ARG A 39 -0.01 -84.15 -94.30
CA ARG A 39 -0.96 -83.40 -93.45
C ARG A 39 -1.02 -83.99 -92.05
N ALA A 40 -1.10 -85.30 -91.90
CA ALA A 40 -1.05 -85.97 -90.61
C ALA A 40 0.29 -85.72 -89.89
N GLY A 41 1.41 -85.76 -90.62
CA GLY A 41 2.73 -85.45 -90.08
C GLY A 41 2.89 -83.98 -89.65
N ALA A 42 2.27 -83.03 -90.37
CA ALA A 42 2.22 -81.63 -89.97
C ALA A 42 1.33 -81.41 -88.74
N ALA A 43 0.16 -82.06 -88.69
CA ALA A 43 -0.75 -82.01 -87.55
C ALA A 43 -0.11 -82.60 -86.28
N LEU A 44 0.61 -83.72 -86.39
CA LEU A 44 1.36 -84.33 -85.28
C LEU A 44 2.48 -83.42 -84.75
N ARG A 45 3.21 -82.72 -85.63
CA ARG A 45 4.24 -81.77 -85.19
C ARG A 45 3.63 -80.55 -84.49
N ALA A 46 2.52 -80.04 -85.00
CA ALA A 46 1.78 -78.94 -84.36
C ALA A 46 1.24 -79.36 -82.99
N SER A 47 0.60 -80.54 -82.90
CA SER A 47 0.12 -81.10 -81.63
C SER A 47 1.26 -81.31 -80.63
N ARG A 48 2.42 -81.81 -81.07
CA ARG A 48 3.60 -81.98 -80.20
C ARG A 48 4.20 -80.65 -79.72
N GLN A 49 4.12 -79.60 -80.54
CA GLN A 49 4.57 -78.26 -80.15
C GLN A 49 3.58 -77.60 -79.18
N ASP A 50 2.27 -77.77 -79.40
CA ASP A 50 1.21 -77.35 -78.48
C ASP A 50 1.44 -78.01 -77.11
N ILE A 51 1.53 -79.35 -77.05
CA ILE A 51 1.80 -80.11 -75.82
C ILE A 51 3.11 -79.65 -75.14
N SER A 52 4.14 -79.30 -75.91
CA SER A 52 5.38 -78.80 -75.31
C SER A 52 5.27 -77.36 -74.77
N SER A 53 4.47 -76.49 -75.39
CA SER A 53 4.22 -75.15 -74.87
C SER A 53 3.36 -75.19 -73.63
N ARG A 54 2.33 -76.03 -73.64
CA ARG A 54 1.42 -76.17 -72.52
C ARG A 54 2.04 -76.95 -71.35
N GLY A 55 2.97 -77.88 -71.63
CA GLY A 55 3.85 -78.44 -70.60
C GLY A 55 4.76 -77.40 -69.92
N ARG A 56 5.24 -76.38 -70.65
CA ARG A 56 6.02 -75.28 -70.03
C ARG A 56 5.16 -74.34 -69.21
N THR A 57 3.95 -74.03 -69.66
CA THR A 57 3.02 -73.19 -68.88
C THR A 57 2.60 -73.91 -67.60
N LEU A 58 2.36 -75.23 -67.64
CA LEU A 58 2.14 -76.02 -66.43
C LEU A 58 3.35 -76.02 -65.48
N GLU A 59 4.57 -76.15 -66.00
CA GLU A 59 5.78 -76.05 -65.16
C GLU A 59 5.94 -74.66 -64.53
N GLU A 60 5.63 -73.58 -65.26
CA GLU A 60 5.62 -72.21 -64.74
C GLU A 60 4.52 -72.01 -63.68
N LEU A 61 3.36 -72.65 -63.86
CA LEU A 61 2.28 -72.63 -62.89
C LEU A 61 2.63 -73.38 -61.62
N GLU A 62 3.18 -74.58 -61.73
CA GLU A 62 3.70 -75.30 -60.58
C GLU A 62 4.77 -74.51 -59.84
N GLN A 63 5.65 -73.80 -60.56
CA GLN A 63 6.67 -72.95 -59.95
C GLN A 63 6.05 -71.73 -59.24
N SER A 64 5.03 -71.10 -59.83
CA SER A 64 4.34 -69.98 -59.21
C SER A 64 3.51 -70.43 -57.99
N GLU A 65 2.86 -71.60 -58.03
CA GLU A 65 2.20 -72.20 -56.87
C GLU A 65 3.19 -72.54 -55.76
N LYS A 66 4.34 -73.14 -56.09
CA LYS A 66 5.41 -73.41 -55.11
C LYS A 66 5.91 -72.11 -54.47
N ALA A 67 6.06 -71.05 -55.25
CA ALA A 67 6.43 -69.73 -54.73
C ALA A 67 5.33 -69.11 -53.85
N ARG A 68 4.05 -69.25 -54.23
CA ARG A 68 2.92 -68.77 -53.43
C ARG A 68 2.80 -69.52 -52.10
N VAL A 69 2.95 -70.84 -52.12
CA VAL A 69 2.96 -71.67 -50.90
C VAL A 69 4.12 -71.27 -49.99
N ALA A 70 5.32 -71.07 -50.53
CA ALA A 70 6.46 -70.57 -49.76
C ALA A 70 6.19 -69.18 -49.15
N ALA A 71 5.61 -68.25 -49.92
CA ALA A 71 5.25 -66.92 -49.41
C ALA A 71 4.10 -66.94 -48.39
N GLU A 72 3.17 -67.89 -48.49
CA GLU A 72 2.16 -68.14 -47.45
C GLU A 72 2.77 -68.70 -46.17
N GLU A 73 3.71 -69.63 -46.28
CA GLU A 73 4.44 -70.18 -45.14
C GLU A 73 5.28 -69.11 -44.43
N GLU A 74 5.97 -68.26 -45.19
CA GLU A 74 6.70 -67.11 -44.63
C GLU A 74 5.75 -66.14 -43.92
N VAL A 75 4.60 -65.80 -44.50
CA VAL A 75 3.64 -64.92 -43.81
C VAL A 75 3.00 -65.60 -42.60
N ARG A 76 2.78 -66.91 -42.62
CA ARG A 76 2.35 -67.65 -41.41
C ARG A 76 3.44 -67.59 -40.34
N SER A 77 4.72 -67.75 -40.70
CA SER A 77 5.85 -67.62 -39.79
C SER A 77 5.93 -66.22 -39.19
N LEU A 78 5.87 -65.17 -40.02
CA LEU A 78 5.91 -63.79 -39.57
C LEU A 78 4.71 -63.42 -38.70
N ARG A 79 3.51 -63.95 -38.99
CA ARG A 79 2.34 -63.77 -38.12
C ARG A 79 2.55 -64.42 -36.77
N ALA A 80 3.13 -65.62 -36.73
CA ALA A 80 3.46 -66.31 -35.48
C ALA A 80 4.48 -65.51 -34.66
N GLU A 81 5.57 -65.05 -35.29
CA GLU A 81 6.58 -64.18 -34.66
C GLU A 81 5.97 -62.88 -34.13
N LEU A 82 5.06 -62.28 -34.89
CA LEU A 82 4.40 -61.03 -34.48
C LEU A 82 3.45 -61.26 -33.30
N THR A 83 2.75 -62.39 -33.24
CA THR A 83 1.96 -62.77 -32.06
C THR A 83 2.83 -63.04 -30.84
N GLU A 84 3.99 -63.70 -31.02
CA GLU A 84 4.94 -63.97 -29.95
C GLU A 84 5.56 -62.66 -29.42
N LEU A 85 5.94 -61.74 -30.30
CA LEU A 85 6.43 -60.41 -29.91
C LEU A 85 5.36 -59.58 -29.19
N ARG A 86 4.11 -59.61 -29.65
CA ARG A 86 2.99 -58.95 -28.95
C ARG A 86 2.78 -59.54 -27.56
N GLN A 87 2.85 -60.87 -27.43
CA GLN A 87 2.72 -61.55 -26.15
C GLN A 87 3.89 -61.22 -25.22
N SER A 88 5.13 -61.28 -25.71
CA SER A 88 6.32 -60.90 -24.95
C SER A 88 6.28 -59.43 -24.51
N SER A 89 5.80 -58.53 -25.36
CA SER A 89 5.62 -57.12 -25.00
C SER A 89 4.54 -56.93 -23.93
N ALA A 90 3.42 -57.66 -24.02
CA ALA A 90 2.37 -57.61 -23.01
C ALA A 90 2.86 -58.15 -21.66
N ASP A 91 3.62 -59.25 -21.67
CA ASP A 91 4.21 -59.84 -20.48
C ASP A 91 5.25 -58.91 -19.85
N GLU A 92 6.08 -58.24 -20.64
CA GLU A 92 7.04 -57.26 -20.12
C GLU A 92 6.34 -56.02 -19.54
N GLN A 93 5.26 -55.55 -20.17
CA GLN A 93 4.44 -54.47 -19.61
C GLN A 93 3.81 -54.88 -18.27
N LEU A 94 3.28 -56.10 -18.17
CA LEU A 94 2.76 -56.64 -16.91
C LEU A 94 3.87 -56.76 -15.85
N ARG A 95 5.06 -57.22 -16.24
CA ARG A 95 6.23 -57.31 -15.37
C ARG A 95 6.64 -55.94 -14.84
N LEU A 96 6.73 -54.92 -15.69
CA LEU A 96 7.05 -53.55 -15.29
C LEU A 96 5.98 -52.94 -14.38
N ARG A 97 4.69 -53.17 -14.70
CA ARG A 97 3.58 -52.71 -13.85
C ARG A 97 3.62 -53.38 -12.47
N ASN A 98 3.86 -54.68 -12.40
CA ASN A 98 4.00 -55.41 -11.14
C ASN A 98 5.21 -54.93 -10.34
N LYS A 99 6.35 -54.66 -11.01
CA LYS A 99 7.53 -54.07 -10.38
C LYS A 99 7.23 -52.67 -9.82
N HIS A 100 6.48 -51.85 -10.56
CA HIS A 100 6.08 -50.53 -10.08
C HIS A 100 5.14 -50.62 -8.87
N ILE A 101 4.15 -51.52 -8.89
CA ILE A 101 3.26 -51.78 -7.75
C ILE A 101 4.06 -52.23 -6.53
N ALA A 102 5.01 -53.15 -6.70
CA ALA A 102 5.88 -53.62 -5.62
C ALA A 102 6.75 -52.50 -5.05
N ASN A 103 7.35 -51.66 -5.91
CA ASN A 103 8.12 -50.50 -5.47
C ASN A 103 7.25 -49.49 -4.70
N MET A 104 6.03 -49.24 -5.18
CA MET A 104 5.08 -48.35 -4.48
C MET A 104 4.64 -48.92 -3.13
N ALA A 105 4.47 -50.23 -3.02
CA ALA A 105 4.18 -50.89 -1.76
C ALA A 105 5.35 -50.76 -0.77
N ALA A 106 6.59 -51.03 -1.22
CA ALA A 106 7.78 -50.87 -0.40
C ALA A 106 8.01 -49.41 0.04
N LEU A 107 7.71 -48.43 -0.82
CA LEU A 107 7.77 -47.01 -0.44
C LEU A 107 6.73 -46.65 0.62
N ARG A 108 5.51 -47.22 0.54
CA ARG A 108 4.48 -47.02 1.56
C ARG A 108 4.90 -47.63 2.90
N GLU A 109 5.44 -48.84 2.87
CA GLU A 109 5.96 -49.51 4.08
C GLU A 109 7.09 -48.70 4.72
N ASN A 110 8.08 -48.25 3.94
CA ASN A 110 9.15 -47.40 4.44
C ASN A 110 8.64 -46.08 5.03
N LEU A 111 7.63 -45.45 4.42
CA LEU A 111 7.01 -44.23 4.95
C LEU A 111 6.24 -44.49 6.24
N GLU A 112 5.57 -45.63 6.35
CA GLU A 112 4.91 -46.04 7.59
C GLU A 112 5.91 -46.37 8.69
N GLU A 113 7.02 -47.03 8.37
CA GLU A 113 8.13 -47.26 9.31
C GLU A 113 8.76 -45.94 9.75
N GLN A 114 9.00 -44.99 8.84
CA GLN A 114 9.46 -43.64 9.19
C GLN A 114 8.48 -42.94 10.11
N ARG A 115 7.17 -42.99 9.81
CA ARG A 115 6.15 -42.41 10.69
C ARG A 115 6.11 -43.08 12.06
N ARG A 116 6.27 -44.41 12.14
CA ARG A 116 6.36 -45.13 13.42
C ARG A 116 7.63 -44.77 14.18
N ALA A 117 8.76 -44.61 13.49
CA ALA A 117 10.02 -44.17 14.08
C ALA A 117 9.94 -42.71 14.56
N GLU A 118 9.25 -41.83 13.83
CA GLU A 118 9.00 -40.44 14.21
C GLU A 118 8.03 -40.35 15.39
N VAL A 119 6.94 -41.13 15.37
CA VAL A 119 5.99 -41.20 16.49
C VAL A 119 6.68 -41.74 17.74
N THR A 120 7.48 -42.79 17.64
CA THR A 120 8.26 -43.31 18.78
C THR A 120 9.39 -42.37 19.22
N ALA A 121 9.98 -41.60 18.30
CA ALA A 121 10.94 -40.55 18.63
C ALA A 121 10.28 -39.33 19.31
N VAL A 122 9.03 -39.01 18.96
CA VAL A 122 8.21 -37.98 19.60
C VAL A 122 7.66 -38.47 20.96
N GLU A 123 7.33 -39.75 21.06
CA GLU A 123 6.94 -40.45 22.30
C GLU A 123 8.15 -40.74 23.21
N SER A 124 9.38 -40.51 22.76
CA SER A 124 10.53 -40.44 23.67
C SER A 124 10.40 -39.18 24.54
N GLU A 125 9.65 -39.32 25.64
CA GLU A 125 9.25 -38.28 26.60
C GLU A 125 10.41 -37.36 27.02
N GLY A 126 11.65 -37.84 26.92
CA GLY A 126 12.87 -37.07 27.18
C GLY A 126 13.06 -35.83 26.27
N LYS A 127 12.74 -35.89 24.97
CA LYS A 127 12.94 -34.74 24.06
C LYS A 127 11.88 -33.66 24.24
N VAL A 128 10.62 -34.09 24.44
CA VAL A 128 9.51 -33.15 24.72
C VAL A 128 9.68 -32.54 26.11
N ALA A 129 10.14 -33.30 27.11
CA ALA A 129 10.46 -32.75 28.42
C ALA A 129 11.64 -31.77 28.37
N ALA A 130 12.70 -32.07 27.62
CA ALA A 130 13.84 -31.18 27.41
C ALA A 130 13.43 -29.88 26.72
N LEU A 131 12.65 -29.96 25.63
CA LEU A 131 12.12 -28.76 24.96
C LEU A 131 11.19 -27.95 25.87
N ARG A 132 10.33 -28.59 26.66
CA ARG A 132 9.49 -27.88 27.65
C ARG A 132 10.33 -27.20 28.74
N GLU A 133 11.45 -27.80 29.15
CA GLU A 133 12.44 -27.20 30.05
C GLU A 133 13.12 -25.99 29.40
N GLU A 134 13.54 -26.10 28.15
CA GLU A 134 14.13 -24.99 27.39
C GLU A 134 13.13 -23.85 27.20
N PHE A 135 11.89 -24.13 26.79
CA PHE A 135 10.83 -23.12 26.70
C PHE A 135 10.51 -22.47 28.05
N ARG A 136 10.61 -23.21 29.16
CA ARG A 136 10.48 -22.61 30.50
C ARG A 136 11.63 -21.66 30.80
N LYS A 137 12.88 -22.05 30.49
CA LYS A 137 14.08 -21.21 30.68
C LYS A 137 14.04 -19.97 29.81
N GLU A 138 13.68 -20.11 28.54
CA GLU A 138 13.52 -18.98 27.63
C GLU A 138 12.42 -18.04 28.09
N ARG A 139 11.30 -18.60 28.55
CA ARG A 139 10.22 -17.80 29.13
C ARG A 139 10.66 -17.04 30.38
N THR A 140 11.40 -17.66 31.30
CA THR A 140 11.90 -16.95 32.48
C THR A 140 12.91 -15.87 32.10
N VAL A 141 13.79 -16.13 31.14
CA VAL A 141 14.75 -15.11 30.65
C VAL A 141 14.02 -13.96 29.96
N LEU A 142 12.96 -14.23 29.20
CA LEU A 142 12.13 -13.18 28.60
C LEU A 142 11.35 -12.38 29.64
N GLU A 143 10.78 -13.05 30.64
CA GLU A 143 10.08 -12.39 31.75
C GLU A 143 11.06 -11.52 32.56
N GLU A 144 12.29 -11.97 32.81
CA GLU A 144 13.35 -11.18 33.45
C GLU A 144 13.77 -9.98 32.61
N ARG A 145 13.92 -10.14 31.28
CA ARG A 145 14.22 -9.02 30.37
C ARG A 145 13.09 -8.00 30.34
N GLN A 146 11.84 -8.45 30.24
CA GLN A 146 10.69 -7.55 30.27
C GLN A 146 10.58 -6.83 31.63
N ALA A 147 10.86 -7.52 32.74
CA ALA A 147 10.89 -6.90 34.05
C ALA A 147 12.00 -5.83 34.14
N ALA A 148 13.19 -6.10 33.59
CA ALA A 148 14.28 -5.14 33.52
C ALA A 148 13.92 -3.92 32.65
N GLU A 149 13.36 -4.13 31.46
CA GLU A 149 12.91 -3.06 30.56
C GLU A 149 11.82 -2.20 31.22
N ILE A 150 10.87 -2.80 31.95
CA ILE A 150 9.85 -2.07 32.70
C ILE A 150 10.50 -1.23 33.80
N GLU A 151 11.52 -1.74 34.49
CA GLU A 151 12.20 -0.98 35.54
C GLU A 151 13.04 0.16 34.97
N ASP A 152 13.72 -0.04 33.84
CA ASP A 152 14.44 1.01 33.11
C ASP A 152 13.47 2.10 32.64
N LEU A 153 12.30 1.74 32.12
CA LEU A 153 11.26 2.69 31.75
C LEU A 153 10.74 3.48 32.96
N LYS A 154 10.58 2.84 34.12
CA LYS A 154 10.21 3.55 35.35
C LYS A 154 11.31 4.50 35.83
N GLN A 155 12.58 4.11 35.73
CA GLN A 155 13.70 4.98 36.08
C GLN A 155 13.77 6.19 35.14
N ASN A 156 13.63 5.97 33.84
CA ASN A 156 13.57 7.03 32.85
C ASN A 156 12.37 7.96 33.11
N ALA A 157 11.18 7.42 33.40
CA ALA A 157 10.01 8.23 33.74
C ALA A 157 10.25 9.10 34.98
N ARG A 158 10.89 8.57 36.03
CA ARG A 158 11.28 9.34 37.21
C ARG A 158 12.28 10.45 36.89
N GLN A 159 13.27 10.18 36.05
CA GLN A 159 14.23 11.20 35.61
C GLN A 159 13.56 12.31 34.80
N TRP A 160 12.62 11.96 33.91
CA TRP A 160 11.82 12.93 33.18
C TRP A 160 10.93 13.77 34.11
N GLU A 161 10.28 13.16 35.10
CA GLU A 161 9.52 13.89 36.12
C GLU A 161 10.41 14.85 36.92
N GLU A 162 11.61 14.43 37.29
CA GLU A 162 12.56 15.27 38.02
C GLU A 162 13.07 16.44 37.16
N SER A 163 13.40 16.18 35.89
CA SER A 163 13.77 17.21 34.92
C SER A 163 12.64 18.21 34.69
N LEU A 164 11.40 17.75 34.59
CA LEU A 164 10.22 18.62 34.52
C LEU A 164 10.07 19.46 35.78
N ARG A 165 10.20 18.87 36.97
CA ARG A 165 10.14 19.62 38.24
C ARG A 165 11.24 20.67 38.32
N GLU A 166 12.45 20.36 37.86
CA GLU A 166 13.55 21.33 37.79
C GLU A 166 13.25 22.46 36.80
N GLY A 167 12.76 22.13 35.60
CA GLY A 167 12.30 23.11 34.62
C GLY A 167 11.20 24.03 35.15
N TYR A 168 10.23 23.50 35.91
CA TYR A 168 9.21 24.30 36.57
C TYR A 168 9.78 25.20 37.67
N ARG A 169 10.72 24.70 38.50
CA ARG A 169 11.39 25.53 39.51
C ARG A 169 12.17 26.67 38.87
N ASP A 170 12.84 26.42 37.75
CA ASP A 170 13.58 27.46 37.04
C ASP A 170 12.67 28.48 36.37
N LEU A 171 11.53 28.04 35.81
CA LEU A 171 10.49 28.94 35.31
C LEU A 171 9.93 29.82 36.44
N GLU A 172 9.64 29.23 37.61
CA GLU A 172 9.20 29.98 38.79
C GLU A 172 10.25 30.99 39.28
N LYS A 173 11.54 30.63 39.27
CA LYS A 173 12.63 31.57 39.60
C LYS A 173 12.64 32.74 38.64
N ARG A 174 12.58 32.48 37.32
CA ARG A 174 12.52 33.54 36.30
C ARG A 174 11.28 34.43 36.48
N HIS A 175 10.12 33.84 36.73
CA HIS A 175 8.90 34.61 37.01
C HIS A 175 9.04 35.47 38.27
N LYS A 176 9.63 34.94 39.35
CA LYS A 176 9.91 35.71 40.57
C LYS A 176 10.88 36.86 40.28
N GLU A 177 11.93 36.63 39.51
CA GLU A 177 12.88 37.67 39.11
C GLU A 177 12.21 38.77 38.28
N VAL A 178 11.35 38.39 37.31
CA VAL A 178 10.57 39.35 36.51
C VAL A 178 9.62 40.16 37.38
N ILE A 179 8.91 39.52 38.33
CA ILE A 179 8.02 40.22 39.26
C ILE A 179 8.82 41.19 40.14
N GLU A 180 9.96 40.77 40.67
CA GLU A 180 10.83 41.64 41.47
C GLU A 180 11.41 42.81 40.64
N GLN A 181 11.74 42.58 39.38
CA GLN A 181 12.17 43.63 38.47
C GLN A 181 11.04 44.64 38.21
N LEU A 182 9.84 44.16 37.87
CA LEU A 182 8.66 45.02 37.71
C LEU A 182 8.34 45.81 38.99
N ARG A 183 8.50 45.20 40.17
CA ARG A 183 8.35 45.90 41.45
C ARG A 183 9.39 47.00 41.64
N ARG A 184 10.65 46.76 41.29
CA ARG A 184 11.72 47.78 41.36
C ARG A 184 11.45 48.91 40.38
N ASP A 185 11.04 48.60 39.16
CA ASP A 185 10.78 49.61 38.14
C ASP A 185 9.56 50.45 38.51
N HIS A 186 8.50 49.82 39.03
CA HIS A 186 7.35 50.55 39.55
C HIS A 186 7.69 51.37 40.80
N ALA A 187 8.58 50.89 41.69
CA ALA A 187 9.04 51.68 42.82
C ALA A 187 9.80 52.94 42.38
N LYS A 188 10.67 52.83 41.36
CA LYS A 188 11.36 53.98 40.76
C LYS A 188 10.39 54.95 40.11
N GLU A 189 9.38 54.45 39.39
CA GLU A 189 8.33 55.27 38.79
C GLU A 189 7.54 56.04 39.85
N VAL A 190 7.19 55.39 40.96
CA VAL A 190 6.50 56.04 42.09
C VAL A 190 7.40 57.06 42.78
N GLU A 191 8.70 56.79 42.95
CA GLU A 191 9.64 57.79 43.49
C GLU A 191 9.78 58.98 42.55
N TRP A 192 9.94 58.75 41.26
CA TRP A 192 10.00 59.80 40.24
C TRP A 192 8.74 60.67 40.23
N LEU A 193 7.55 60.06 40.25
CA LEU A 193 6.28 60.79 40.36
C LEU A 193 6.16 61.56 41.67
N LYS A 194 6.66 61.02 42.79
CA LYS A 194 6.70 61.76 44.06
C LYS A 194 7.63 62.96 43.98
N GLU A 195 8.82 62.80 43.41
CA GLU A 195 9.79 63.89 43.22
C GLU A 195 9.18 64.99 42.33
N GLU A 196 8.57 64.61 41.20
CA GLU A 196 7.87 65.52 40.31
C GLU A 196 6.76 66.27 41.06
N HIS A 197 5.86 65.57 41.75
CA HIS A 197 4.79 66.22 42.52
C HIS A 197 5.32 67.09 43.68
N THR A 198 6.43 66.71 44.32
CA THR A 198 7.05 67.57 45.34
C THR A 198 7.63 68.83 44.72
N SER A 199 8.27 68.73 43.56
CA SER A 199 8.80 69.89 42.83
C SER A 199 7.70 70.80 42.31
N GLU A 200 6.58 70.24 41.83
CA GLU A 200 5.39 71.00 41.45
C GLU A 200 4.77 71.69 42.66
N ALA A 201 4.65 71.00 43.79
CA ALA A 201 4.12 71.58 45.02
C ALA A 201 5.02 72.69 45.59
N GLU A 202 6.35 72.54 45.50
CA GLU A 202 7.30 73.58 45.87
C GLU A 202 7.23 74.78 44.93
N SER A 203 7.20 74.56 43.61
CA SER A 203 6.99 75.62 42.62
C SER A 203 5.69 76.38 42.85
N LEU A 204 4.59 75.68 43.14
CA LEU A 204 3.32 76.33 43.50
C LEU A 204 3.41 77.10 44.82
N ARG A 205 4.15 76.61 45.82
CA ARG A 205 4.37 77.33 47.08
C ARG A 205 5.20 78.58 46.86
N GLU A 206 6.25 78.53 46.05
CA GLU A 206 7.06 79.68 45.69
C GLU A 206 6.25 80.72 44.92
N ALA A 207 5.45 80.29 43.95
CA ALA A 207 4.54 81.17 43.21
C ALA A 207 3.52 81.85 44.15
N ASN A 208 2.89 81.09 45.04
CA ASN A 208 1.96 81.64 46.03
C ASN A 208 2.67 82.59 47.01
N LEU A 209 3.91 82.30 47.42
CA LEU A 209 4.68 83.18 48.29
C LEU A 209 5.01 84.49 47.58
N ALA A 210 5.42 84.43 46.32
CA ALA A 210 5.67 85.61 45.50
C ALA A 210 4.41 86.46 45.31
N GLU A 211 3.25 85.84 45.10
CA GLU A 211 1.96 86.53 45.05
C GLU A 211 1.62 87.20 46.39
N VAL A 212 1.81 86.51 47.52
CA VAL A 212 1.60 87.09 48.85
C VAL A 212 2.57 88.24 49.12
N GLU A 213 3.83 88.15 48.70
CA GLU A 213 4.79 89.24 48.82
C GLU A 213 4.43 90.44 47.94
N GLN A 214 3.94 90.19 46.72
CA GLN A 214 3.42 91.23 45.85
C GLN A 214 2.22 91.93 46.48
N LEU A 215 1.23 91.17 46.96
CA LEU A 215 0.07 91.71 47.67
C LEU A 215 0.47 92.47 48.94
N ARG A 216 1.52 92.03 49.64
CA ARG A 216 2.08 92.76 50.79
C ARG A 216 2.71 94.08 50.36
N LYS A 217 3.47 94.12 49.27
CA LYS A 217 4.04 95.37 48.73
C LYS A 217 2.93 96.34 48.34
N GLU A 218 1.93 95.87 47.60
CA GLU A 218 0.76 96.67 47.23
C GLU A 218 0.01 97.20 48.46
N ARG A 219 -0.17 96.37 49.50
CA ARG A 219 -0.76 96.81 50.78
C ARG A 219 0.09 97.84 51.52
N VAL A 220 1.42 97.70 51.51
CA VAL A 220 2.33 98.68 52.13
C VAL A 220 2.23 100.00 51.38
N GLU A 221 2.24 99.98 50.05
CA GLU A 221 2.05 101.17 49.21
C GLU A 221 0.68 101.81 49.45
N GLU A 222 -0.38 101.03 49.57
CA GLU A 222 -1.74 101.50 49.93
C GLU A 222 -1.73 102.17 51.31
N VAL A 223 -1.11 101.56 52.31
CA VAL A 223 -0.99 102.12 53.68
C VAL A 223 -0.12 103.37 53.70
N GLU A 224 0.95 103.44 52.91
CA GLU A 224 1.77 104.65 52.79
C GLU A 224 1.04 105.78 52.08
N ALA A 225 0.25 105.48 51.03
CA ALA A 225 -0.65 106.43 50.39
C ALA A 225 -1.72 106.94 51.37
N LEU A 226 -2.29 106.06 52.20
CA LEU A 226 -3.23 106.45 53.25
C LEU A 226 -2.55 107.26 54.37
N ARG A 227 -1.31 106.93 54.76
CA ARG A 227 -0.54 107.68 55.76
C ARG A 227 -0.16 109.07 55.27
N THR A 228 0.28 109.19 54.02
CA THR A 228 0.57 110.48 53.40
C THR A 228 -0.69 111.33 53.23
N GLY A 229 -1.81 110.71 52.84
CA GLY A 229 -3.13 111.36 52.83
C GLY A 229 -3.56 111.82 54.24
N ALA A 230 -3.42 110.98 55.26
CA ALA A 230 -3.75 111.31 56.64
C ALA A 230 -2.81 112.38 57.22
N ALA A 231 -1.53 112.37 56.87
CA ALA A 231 -0.58 113.42 57.22
C ALA A 231 -0.95 114.75 56.55
N GLY A 232 -1.38 114.72 55.28
CA GLY A 232 -1.95 115.88 54.58
C GLY A 232 -3.18 116.43 55.31
N ALA A 233 -4.14 115.58 55.64
CA ALA A 233 -5.34 115.97 56.40
C ALA A 233 -4.98 116.51 57.80
N LYS A 234 -3.98 115.92 58.47
CA LYS A 234 -3.48 116.41 59.76
C LYS A 234 -2.87 117.80 59.62
N ILE A 235 -2.09 118.07 58.57
CA ILE A 235 -1.53 119.41 58.31
C ILE A 235 -2.64 120.43 58.06
N GLU A 236 -3.70 120.06 57.34
CA GLU A 236 -4.87 120.93 57.13
C GLU A 236 -5.61 121.22 58.43
N VAL A 237 -5.81 120.21 59.29
CA VAL A 237 -6.41 120.37 60.63
C VAL A 237 -5.51 121.21 61.53
N GLU A 238 -4.19 121.01 61.53
CA GLU A 238 -3.24 121.83 62.28
C GLU A 238 -3.21 123.28 61.78
N ARG A 239 -3.37 123.51 60.47
CA ARG A 239 -3.52 124.86 59.90
C ARG A 239 -4.83 125.50 60.36
N ALA A 240 -5.95 124.76 60.35
CA ALA A 240 -7.24 125.24 60.84
C ALA A 240 -7.20 125.60 62.34
N ILE A 241 -6.57 124.76 63.17
CA ILE A 241 -6.38 125.02 64.60
C ILE A 241 -5.49 126.23 64.82
N ARG A 242 -4.42 126.43 64.03
CA ARG A 242 -3.58 127.64 64.11
C ARG A 242 -4.36 128.90 63.74
N GLU A 243 -5.20 128.85 62.71
CA GLU A 243 -6.05 129.97 62.31
C GLU A 243 -7.13 130.29 63.37
N GLU A 244 -7.71 129.29 64.03
CA GLU A 244 -8.59 129.52 65.19
C GLU A 244 -7.86 130.13 66.39
N MET A 245 -6.64 129.65 66.68
CA MET A 245 -5.81 130.20 67.76
C MET A 245 -5.36 131.64 67.46
N GLU A 246 -5.15 132.01 66.19
CA GLU A 246 -4.87 133.39 65.79
C GLU A 246 -6.11 134.29 65.92
N ARG A 247 -7.31 133.80 65.57
CA ARG A 247 -8.58 134.53 65.84
C ARG A 247 -8.80 134.74 67.34
N GLY A 248 -8.48 133.76 68.18
CA GLY A 248 -8.55 133.88 69.65
C GLY A 248 -7.59 134.95 70.21
N ARG A 249 -6.35 135.00 69.72
CA ARG A 249 -5.35 136.02 70.15
C ARG A 249 -5.64 137.43 69.64
N GLU A 250 -6.43 137.58 68.58
CA GLU A 250 -6.88 138.88 68.08
C GLU A 250 -8.09 139.42 68.86
N GLU A 251 -8.96 138.53 69.38
CA GLU A 251 -10.05 138.90 70.30
C GLU A 251 -9.55 139.22 71.73
N GLU A 252 -8.51 138.55 72.23
CA GLU A 252 -7.87 138.89 73.52
C GLU A 252 -7.12 140.23 73.48
N ARG A 253 -6.39 140.53 72.39
CA ARG A 253 -5.72 141.83 72.21
C ARG A 253 -6.70 143.00 72.05
N ARG A 254 -7.97 142.75 71.73
CA ARG A 254 -9.05 143.75 71.71
C ARG A 254 -9.62 144.00 73.11
N LYS A 255 -9.70 142.98 73.98
CA LYS A 255 -10.19 143.08 75.37
C LYS A 255 -9.15 143.63 76.36
N GLU A 256 -7.86 143.41 76.13
CA GLU A 256 -6.77 143.98 76.94
C GLU A 256 -6.56 145.50 76.69
N ARG A 257 -6.84 145.99 75.48
CA ARG A 257 -6.77 147.43 75.15
C ARG A 257 -7.89 148.27 75.78
N GLU A 258 -9.00 147.66 76.17
CA GLU A 258 -10.11 148.32 76.88
C GLU A 258 -9.92 148.35 78.41
N ARG A 259 -9.01 147.53 78.99
CA ARG A 259 -8.74 147.49 80.44
C ARG A 259 -7.50 148.29 80.87
N HIS A 260 -6.57 148.59 79.95
CA HIS A 260 -5.36 149.38 80.23
C HIS A 260 -5.53 150.91 80.20
N ALA A 261 -6.77 151.42 80.14
CA ALA A 261 -7.05 152.86 80.26
C ALA A 261 -7.44 153.32 81.68
N GLY A 262 -7.59 152.42 82.68
CA GLY A 262 -8.12 152.76 84.01
C GLY A 262 -7.19 152.58 85.22
N GLU A 263 -6.12 151.78 85.15
CA GLU A 263 -5.49 151.22 86.37
C GLU A 263 -4.02 151.61 86.63
N VAL A 264 -3.47 152.62 85.93
CA VAL A 264 -2.05 153.02 86.09
C VAL A 264 -1.82 154.20 87.07
N HIS A 265 -2.85 154.79 87.68
CA HIS A 265 -2.66 155.89 88.65
C HIS A 265 -2.72 155.49 90.15
N ALA A 266 -3.20 154.29 90.51
CA ALA A 266 -3.59 154.04 91.91
C ALA A 266 -2.68 153.12 92.75
N LEU A 267 -1.63 152.51 92.20
CA LEU A 267 -0.83 151.53 92.96
C LEU A 267 0.69 151.76 92.87
N ARG A 268 1.09 153.03 92.99
CA ARG A 268 2.50 153.44 93.17
C ARG A 268 2.81 153.99 94.57
N SER A 269 1.97 153.73 95.57
CA SER A 269 2.22 154.21 96.93
C SER A 269 1.41 153.43 97.97
N ALA A 270 1.98 152.35 98.50
CA ALA A 270 1.93 151.98 99.93
C ALA A 270 2.56 150.61 100.17
N ALA A 271 3.82 150.46 99.74
CA ALA A 271 4.74 149.52 100.34
C ALA A 271 5.35 150.21 101.58
N ALA A 272 4.91 149.81 102.79
CA ALA A 272 5.68 149.86 104.03
C ALA A 272 4.77 149.44 105.20
N ASN A 273 5.17 148.38 105.91
CA ASN A 273 4.66 147.91 107.22
C ASN A 273 3.80 146.63 107.26
N ARG A 274 4.25 145.51 106.66
CA ARG A 274 3.85 144.17 107.18
C ARG A 274 4.85 143.03 106.92
N GLU A 275 6.15 143.34 107.01
CA GLU A 275 7.23 142.36 106.80
C GLU A 275 7.77 141.74 108.10
N LEU A 276 7.21 142.08 109.27
CA LEU A 276 7.64 141.54 110.58
C LEU A 276 6.61 140.60 111.25
N GLU A 277 5.41 140.45 110.70
CA GLU A 277 4.41 139.44 111.13
C GLU A 277 4.49 138.13 110.31
N LEU A 278 5.04 138.18 109.08
CA LEU A 278 5.10 137.03 108.15
C LEU A 278 6.17 135.97 108.46
N GLN A 279 7.03 136.17 109.45
CA GLN A 279 8.05 135.18 109.84
C GLN A 279 7.60 134.16 110.90
N LYS A 280 6.38 134.29 111.47
CA LYS A 280 5.81 133.30 112.40
C LYS A 280 4.77 132.37 111.77
N GLU A 281 4.16 132.74 110.65
CA GLU A 281 3.16 131.91 109.93
C GLU A 281 3.80 130.92 108.93
N LEU A 282 5.03 131.19 108.46
CA LEU A 282 5.76 130.33 107.52
C LEU A 282 6.28 129.01 108.11
N ARG A 283 6.31 128.86 109.44
CA ARG A 283 6.70 127.59 110.09
C ARG A 283 5.54 126.60 110.26
N LEU A 284 4.29 127.05 110.29
CA LEU A 284 3.12 126.16 110.42
C LEU A 284 2.60 125.63 109.06
N ALA A 285 2.88 126.32 107.96
CA ALA A 285 2.49 125.89 106.62
C ALA A 285 3.35 124.72 106.06
N VAL A 286 4.59 124.58 106.52
CA VAL A 286 5.51 123.53 106.05
C VAL A 286 5.18 122.15 106.66
N GLU A 287 4.60 122.10 107.86
CA GLU A 287 4.17 120.85 108.51
C GLU A 287 2.82 120.34 107.95
N GLY A 288 1.96 121.23 107.43
CA GLY A 288 0.72 120.83 106.75
C GLY A 288 0.92 120.24 105.35
N GLY A 289 1.90 120.75 104.58
CA GLY A 289 2.17 120.27 103.22
C GLY A 289 2.83 118.90 103.13
N GLN A 290 3.54 118.46 104.18
CA GLN A 290 4.15 117.12 104.20
C GLN A 290 3.12 116.01 104.43
N ALA A 291 2.03 116.27 105.14
CA ALA A 291 0.94 115.31 105.36
C ALA A 291 0.09 115.05 104.09
N GLU A 292 -0.15 116.07 103.25
CA GLU A 292 -0.87 115.89 101.98
C GLU A 292 -0.04 115.14 100.92
N ILE A 293 1.29 115.33 100.91
CA ILE A 293 2.17 114.61 99.98
C ILE A 293 2.25 113.12 100.34
N GLU A 294 2.26 112.75 101.62
CA GLU A 294 2.19 111.35 102.04
C GLU A 294 0.82 110.73 101.75
N GLY A 295 -0.27 111.48 101.88
CA GLY A 295 -1.62 111.05 101.49
C GLY A 295 -1.73 110.71 100.00
N LEU A 296 -1.23 111.57 99.12
CA LEU A 296 -1.28 111.36 97.66
C LEU A 296 -0.36 110.22 97.18
N LYS A 297 0.77 109.97 97.86
CA LYS A 297 1.63 108.81 97.56
C LYS A 297 0.92 107.50 97.89
N LEU A 298 0.21 107.44 99.01
CA LEU A 298 -0.54 106.26 99.44
C LEU A 298 -1.73 105.96 98.51
N GLU A 299 -2.36 107.00 97.94
CA GLU A 299 -3.40 106.83 96.92
C GLU A 299 -2.85 106.36 95.57
N LEU A 300 -1.68 106.85 95.15
CA LEU A 300 -1.02 106.37 93.94
C LEU A 300 -0.55 104.92 94.05
N GLU A 301 -0.01 104.51 95.20
CA GLU A 301 0.37 103.11 95.45
C GLU A 301 -0.85 102.19 95.47
N LYS A 302 -1.97 102.62 96.08
CA LYS A 302 -3.25 101.91 96.00
C LYS A 302 -3.79 101.81 94.56
N GLY A 303 -3.65 102.88 93.78
CA GLY A 303 -4.04 102.90 92.36
C GLY A 303 -3.20 101.95 91.50
N LEU A 304 -1.88 101.91 91.72
CA LEU A 304 -0.97 101.00 91.02
C LEU A 304 -1.24 99.53 91.38
N ALA A 305 -1.40 99.22 92.68
CA ALA A 305 -1.75 97.87 93.11
C ALA A 305 -3.08 97.39 92.52
N ALA A 306 -4.09 98.27 92.46
CA ALA A 306 -5.39 97.96 91.84
C ALA A 306 -5.28 97.75 90.31
N ALA A 307 -4.44 98.52 89.62
CA ALA A 307 -4.19 98.36 88.18
C ALA A 307 -3.40 97.08 87.87
N GLU A 308 -2.46 96.69 88.73
CA GLU A 308 -1.71 95.44 88.60
C GLU A 308 -2.58 94.21 88.82
N GLU A 309 -3.48 94.23 89.80
CA GLU A 309 -4.43 93.13 90.01
C GLU A 309 -5.41 93.01 88.82
N LYS A 310 -5.88 94.12 88.24
CA LYS A 310 -6.68 94.10 87.00
C LYS A 310 -5.91 93.47 85.83
N ARG A 311 -4.65 93.85 85.62
CA ARG A 311 -3.79 93.22 84.61
C ARG A 311 -3.59 91.73 84.86
N LYS A 312 -3.39 91.30 86.10
CA LYS A 312 -3.25 89.87 86.44
C LYS A 312 -4.55 89.11 86.14
N THR A 313 -5.72 89.70 86.41
CA THR A 313 -7.01 89.09 86.06
C THR A 313 -7.22 88.99 84.55
N GLU A 314 -6.91 90.05 83.80
CA GLU A 314 -7.00 90.07 82.33
C GLU A 314 -6.05 89.04 81.70
N VAL A 315 -4.81 88.92 82.18
CA VAL A 315 -3.84 87.93 81.68
C VAL A 315 -4.32 86.50 81.98
N ARG A 316 -4.93 86.24 83.15
CA ARG A 316 -5.51 84.92 83.46
C ARG A 316 -6.69 84.60 82.55
N GLU A 317 -7.52 85.59 82.23
CA GLU A 317 -8.65 85.42 81.33
C GLU A 317 -8.20 85.17 79.88
N VAL A 318 -7.21 85.92 79.39
CA VAL A 318 -6.60 85.69 78.07
C VAL A 318 -5.97 84.31 77.99
N LYS A 319 -5.27 83.85 79.03
CA LYS A 319 -4.73 82.48 79.09
C LYS A 319 -5.82 81.41 79.05
N ARG A 320 -6.94 81.63 79.75
CA ARG A 320 -8.09 80.72 79.71
C ARG A 320 -8.72 80.66 78.32
N LEU A 321 -8.90 81.81 77.66
CA LEU A 321 -9.44 81.88 76.31
C LEU A 321 -8.49 81.27 75.27
N ALA A 322 -7.18 81.46 75.41
CA ALA A 322 -6.18 80.84 74.55
C ALA A 322 -6.16 79.31 74.70
N ALA A 323 -6.21 78.80 75.95
CA ALA A 323 -6.29 77.36 76.20
C ALA A 323 -7.60 76.75 75.67
N GLY A 324 -8.72 77.47 75.79
CA GLY A 324 -10.00 77.08 75.19
C GLY A 324 -9.92 76.96 73.66
N ARG A 325 -9.38 77.98 72.99
CA ARG A 325 -9.16 77.96 71.53
C ARG A 325 -8.21 76.86 71.09
N GLU A 326 -7.16 76.58 71.87
CA GLU A 326 -6.24 75.48 71.56
C GLU A 326 -6.93 74.11 71.65
N GLN A 327 -7.78 73.90 72.65
CA GLN A 327 -8.56 72.66 72.76
C GLN A 327 -9.58 72.54 71.62
N GLU A 328 -10.27 73.62 71.25
CA GLU A 328 -11.18 73.65 70.10
C GLU A 328 -10.45 73.34 68.78
N LEU A 329 -9.26 73.91 68.56
CA LEU A 329 -8.43 73.61 67.39
C LEU A 329 -7.96 72.15 67.38
N ARG A 330 -7.57 71.59 68.53
CA ARG A 330 -7.23 70.17 68.61
C ARG A 330 -8.44 69.28 68.31
N GLN A 331 -9.61 69.60 68.85
CA GLN A 331 -10.85 68.85 68.59
C GLN A 331 -11.24 68.91 67.11
N THR A 332 -11.20 70.09 66.50
CA THR A 332 -11.51 70.26 65.07
C THR A 332 -10.49 69.55 64.17
N LEU A 333 -9.20 69.58 64.50
CA LEU A 333 -8.17 68.82 63.77
C LEU A 333 -8.37 67.31 63.92
N THR A 334 -8.70 66.81 65.12
CA THR A 334 -9.01 65.39 65.30
C THR A 334 -10.26 64.96 64.56
N ALA A 335 -11.30 65.80 64.52
CA ALA A 335 -12.51 65.55 63.75
C ALA A 335 -12.23 65.51 62.26
N ARG A 336 -11.46 66.47 61.73
CA ARG A 336 -11.03 66.47 60.31
C ARG A 336 -10.21 65.24 59.95
N LEU A 337 -9.26 64.84 60.80
CA LEU A 337 -8.48 63.62 60.58
C LEU A 337 -9.35 62.35 60.61
N ALA A 338 -10.39 62.32 61.44
CA ALA A 338 -11.34 61.21 61.47
C ALA A 338 -12.20 61.18 60.19
N GLU A 339 -12.71 62.33 59.74
CA GLU A 339 -13.46 62.45 58.48
C GLU A 339 -12.61 62.08 57.26
N GLU A 340 -11.34 62.52 57.22
CA GLU A 340 -10.41 62.14 56.14
C GLU A 340 -10.14 60.64 56.14
N LYS A 341 -9.94 60.02 57.32
CA LYS A 341 -9.79 58.56 57.44
C LYS A 341 -11.03 57.82 56.96
N GLU A 342 -12.23 58.25 57.37
CA GLU A 342 -13.48 57.66 56.87
C GLU A 342 -13.62 57.82 55.35
N SER A 343 -13.25 58.99 54.81
CA SER A 343 -13.28 59.21 53.36
C SER A 343 -12.29 58.30 52.62
N ALA A 344 -11.11 58.07 53.19
CA ALA A 344 -10.10 57.17 52.66
C ALA A 344 -10.56 55.71 52.73
N GLU A 345 -11.17 55.28 53.84
CA GLU A 345 -11.75 53.94 54.00
C GLU A 345 -12.89 53.69 53.02
N ARG A 346 -13.75 54.69 52.77
CA ARG A 346 -14.79 54.63 51.73
C ARG A 346 -14.19 54.48 50.33
N ARG A 347 -13.13 55.23 50.01
CA ARG A 347 -12.39 55.09 48.73
C ARG A 347 -11.75 53.72 48.59
N ILE A 348 -11.10 53.21 49.64
CA ILE A 348 -10.49 51.87 49.65
C ILE A 348 -11.56 50.80 49.45
N SER A 349 -12.70 50.93 50.11
CA SER A 349 -13.82 49.98 49.99
C SER A 349 -14.44 50.01 48.59
N ALA A 350 -14.60 51.21 47.99
CA ALA A 350 -15.05 51.34 46.61
C ALA A 350 -14.06 50.71 45.61
N LEU A 351 -12.76 50.95 45.77
CA LEU A 351 -11.73 50.33 44.92
C LEU A 351 -11.68 48.80 45.09
N LYS A 352 -11.88 48.27 46.30
CA LYS A 352 -11.99 46.82 46.53
C LYS A 352 -13.20 46.23 45.83
N ALA A 353 -14.37 46.85 45.99
CA ALA A 353 -15.61 46.41 45.32
C ALA A 353 -15.47 46.45 43.79
N GLN A 354 -14.83 47.48 43.25
CA GLN A 354 -14.52 47.57 41.82
C GLN A 354 -13.60 46.43 41.37
N ARG A 355 -12.49 46.20 42.08
CA ARG A 355 -11.57 45.09 41.76
C ARG A 355 -12.22 43.72 41.87
N GLU A 356 -13.13 43.51 42.81
CA GLU A 356 -13.89 42.27 42.93
C GLU A 356 -14.86 42.09 41.77
N ALA A 357 -15.56 43.15 41.35
CA ALA A 357 -16.41 43.13 40.17
C ALA A 357 -15.59 42.82 38.91
N ASP A 358 -14.46 43.48 38.70
CA ASP A 358 -13.58 43.24 37.55
C ASP A 358 -13.05 41.80 37.56
N ASN A 359 -12.61 41.28 38.71
CA ASN A 359 -12.19 39.88 38.83
C ASN A 359 -13.33 38.89 38.52
N ASN A 360 -14.55 39.18 38.96
CA ASN A 360 -15.70 38.33 38.66
C ASN A 360 -16.03 38.36 37.16
N THR A 361 -16.03 39.52 36.50
CA THR A 361 -16.24 39.60 35.04
C THR A 361 -15.15 38.87 34.25
N LEU A 362 -13.88 38.93 34.69
CA LEU A 362 -12.80 38.17 34.07
C LEU A 362 -13.00 36.66 34.26
N LYS A 363 -13.37 36.21 35.47
CA LYS A 363 -13.69 34.81 35.72
C LYS A 363 -14.84 34.32 34.84
N GLU A 364 -15.92 35.10 34.72
CA GLU A 364 -17.05 34.77 33.85
C GLU A 364 -16.63 34.65 32.38
N ARG A 365 -15.78 35.56 31.88
CA ARG A 365 -15.21 35.48 30.53
C ARG A 365 -14.36 34.22 30.34
N TYR A 366 -13.45 33.92 31.28
CA TYR A 366 -12.64 32.71 31.22
C TYR A 366 -13.49 31.44 31.24
N THR A 367 -14.52 31.38 32.09
CA THR A 367 -15.45 30.23 32.09
C THR A 367 -16.22 30.14 30.79
N GLY A 368 -16.66 31.27 30.21
CA GLY A 368 -17.33 31.29 28.91
C GLY A 368 -16.43 30.82 27.76
N GLU A 369 -15.15 31.21 27.76
CA GLU A 369 -14.16 30.75 26.78
C GLU A 369 -13.84 29.26 26.95
N LEU A 370 -13.71 28.76 28.18
CA LEU A 370 -13.54 27.33 28.46
C LEU A 370 -14.75 26.51 28.00
N GLU A 371 -15.96 26.99 28.23
CA GLU A 371 -17.17 26.33 27.74
C GLU A 371 -17.25 26.39 26.22
N LYS A 372 -16.90 27.51 25.59
CA LYS A 372 -16.87 27.64 24.13
C LYS A 372 -15.86 26.67 23.52
N THR A 373 -14.63 26.63 24.01
CA THR A 373 -13.60 25.69 23.53
C THR A 373 -14.01 24.23 23.76
N ARG A 374 -14.65 23.91 24.89
CA ARG A 374 -15.21 22.57 25.14
C ARG A 374 -16.31 22.22 24.13
N ARG A 375 -17.23 23.14 23.83
CA ARG A 375 -18.26 22.95 22.79
C ARG A 375 -17.65 22.78 21.41
N ASP A 376 -16.65 23.59 21.05
CA ASP A 376 -15.95 23.51 19.77
C ASP A 376 -15.21 22.18 19.60
N LEU A 377 -14.52 21.70 20.65
CA LEU A 377 -13.87 20.39 20.66
C LEU A 377 -14.89 19.25 20.56
N SER A 378 -16.00 19.33 21.30
CA SER A 378 -17.08 18.35 21.22
C SER A 378 -17.71 18.31 19.82
N ALA A 379 -17.89 19.46 19.18
CA ALA A 379 -18.42 19.56 17.82
C ALA A 379 -17.44 18.98 16.79
N ARG A 380 -16.13 19.21 16.94
CA ARG A 380 -15.10 18.59 16.09
C ARG A 380 -15.07 17.08 16.24
N LEU A 381 -15.14 16.58 17.47
CA LEU A 381 -15.22 15.13 17.74
C LEU A 381 -16.47 14.51 17.11
N ALA A 382 -17.63 15.15 17.24
CA ALA A 382 -18.87 14.69 16.60
C ALA A 382 -18.76 14.69 15.07
N ALA A 383 -18.18 15.74 14.47
CA ALA A 383 -17.97 15.81 13.03
C ALA A 383 -16.98 14.74 12.53
N ASP A 384 -15.93 14.44 13.29
CA ASP A 384 -14.98 13.38 12.95
C ASP A 384 -15.60 11.98 13.12
N GLU A 385 -16.49 11.79 14.11
CA GLU A 385 -17.29 10.57 14.24
C GLU A 385 -18.26 10.39 13.06
N GLU A 386 -18.95 11.45 12.63
CA GLU A 386 -19.79 11.44 11.43
C GLU A 386 -18.98 11.09 10.19
N ARG A 387 -17.80 11.68 10.00
CA ARG A 387 -16.88 11.34 8.89
C ARG A 387 -16.46 9.88 8.91
N ARG A 388 -16.08 9.35 10.08
CA ARG A 388 -15.73 7.93 10.23
C ARG A 388 -16.93 7.02 9.94
N ASN A 389 -18.14 7.45 10.30
CA ASN A 389 -19.35 6.70 10.00
C ASN A 389 -19.69 6.71 8.51
N THR A 390 -19.52 7.84 7.82
CA THR A 390 -19.70 7.91 6.36
C THR A 390 -18.64 7.08 5.65
N GLU A 391 -17.37 7.16 6.05
CA GLU A 391 -16.30 6.32 5.49
C GLU A 391 -16.59 4.83 5.71
N ARG A 392 -17.06 4.44 6.90
CA ARG A 392 -17.47 3.07 7.19
C ARG A 392 -18.64 2.62 6.32
N ALA A 393 -19.63 3.48 6.10
CA ALA A 393 -20.75 3.19 5.22
C ALA A 393 -20.28 2.99 3.76
N ASP A 394 -19.42 3.88 3.26
CA ASP A 394 -18.83 3.77 1.92
C ASP A 394 -18.00 2.49 1.76
N PHE A 395 -17.23 2.10 2.78
CA PHE A 395 -16.49 0.84 2.77
C PHE A 395 -17.41 -0.38 2.78
N MET A 396 -18.48 -0.34 3.56
CA MET A 396 -19.47 -1.41 3.58
C MET A 396 -20.17 -1.55 2.23
N GLU A 397 -20.59 -0.45 1.60
CA GLU A 397 -21.18 -0.44 0.26
C GLU A 397 -20.20 -1.00 -0.78
N ARG A 398 -18.91 -0.64 -0.72
CA ARG A 398 -17.88 -1.20 -1.60
C ARG A 398 -17.69 -2.70 -1.39
N ILE A 399 -17.70 -3.17 -0.15
CA ILE A 399 -17.59 -4.61 0.17
C ILE A 399 -18.83 -5.35 -0.36
N GLU A 400 -20.03 -4.81 -0.17
CA GLU A 400 -21.26 -5.39 -0.70
C GLU A 400 -21.27 -5.41 -2.23
N GLY A 401 -20.82 -4.34 -2.88
CA GLY A 401 -20.65 -4.28 -4.33
C GLY A 401 -19.65 -5.32 -4.86
N LEU A 402 -18.53 -5.53 -4.17
CA LEU A 402 -17.56 -6.58 -4.51
C LEU A 402 -18.14 -7.98 -4.30
N ARG A 403 -18.88 -8.21 -3.21
CA ARG A 403 -19.59 -9.49 -2.97
C ARG A 403 -20.62 -9.77 -4.06
N ALA A 404 -21.42 -8.78 -4.44
CA ALA A 404 -22.39 -8.94 -5.53
C ALA A 404 -21.71 -9.27 -6.87
N ARG A 405 -20.56 -8.64 -7.17
CA ARG A 405 -19.74 -8.98 -8.35
C ARG A 405 -19.22 -10.41 -8.28
N GLN A 406 -18.59 -10.80 -7.16
CA GLN A 406 -18.10 -12.16 -6.96
C GLN A 406 -19.22 -13.20 -7.06
N GLU A 407 -20.40 -12.92 -6.53
CA GLU A 407 -21.56 -13.81 -6.66
C GLU A 407 -22.05 -13.90 -8.10
N SER A 408 -22.07 -12.79 -8.85
CA SER A 408 -22.44 -12.78 -10.27
C SER A 408 -21.43 -13.54 -11.12
N GLU A 409 -20.13 -13.36 -10.88
CA GLU A 409 -19.06 -14.11 -11.53
C GLU A 409 -19.15 -15.61 -11.19
N ALA A 410 -19.38 -15.94 -9.92
CA ALA A 410 -19.57 -17.33 -9.49
C ALA A 410 -20.80 -17.98 -10.12
N ARG A 411 -21.88 -17.23 -10.36
CA ARG A 411 -23.05 -17.72 -11.12
C ARG A 411 -22.68 -17.99 -12.58
N ILE A 412 -22.02 -17.04 -13.24
CA ILE A 412 -21.58 -17.20 -14.65
C ILE A 412 -20.63 -18.40 -14.78
N TYR A 413 -19.65 -18.54 -13.88
CA TYR A 413 -18.74 -19.68 -13.90
C TYR A 413 -19.46 -21.00 -13.65
N ARG A 414 -20.45 -21.02 -12.76
CA ARG A 414 -21.26 -22.22 -12.50
C ARG A 414 -22.11 -22.59 -13.71
N GLU A 415 -22.74 -21.61 -14.36
CA GLU A 415 -23.49 -21.82 -15.61
C GLU A 415 -22.57 -22.34 -16.71
N ARG A 416 -21.39 -21.72 -16.90
CA ARG A 416 -20.41 -22.18 -17.89
C ARG A 416 -19.91 -23.59 -17.60
N LEU A 417 -19.71 -23.93 -16.33
CA LEU A 417 -19.29 -25.27 -15.94
C LEU A 417 -20.39 -26.30 -16.19
N GLN A 418 -21.66 -25.95 -15.94
CA GLN A 418 -22.81 -26.79 -16.31
C GLN A 418 -22.98 -26.92 -17.83
N GLU A 419 -22.72 -25.87 -18.60
CA GLU A 419 -22.68 -25.94 -20.07
C GLU A 419 -21.60 -26.90 -20.55
N LEU A 420 -20.37 -26.78 -20.04
CA LEU A 420 -19.27 -27.69 -20.39
C LEU A 420 -19.56 -29.13 -19.96
N GLU A 421 -20.24 -29.34 -18.82
CA GLU A 421 -20.70 -30.67 -18.41
C GLU A 421 -21.75 -31.23 -19.37
N ARG A 422 -22.72 -30.41 -19.80
CA ARG A 422 -23.73 -30.81 -20.80
C ARG A 422 -23.09 -31.09 -22.16
N GLU A 423 -22.17 -30.24 -22.62
CA GLU A 423 -21.39 -30.45 -23.85
C GLU A 423 -20.61 -31.75 -23.75
N ARG A 424 -19.92 -32.01 -22.64
CA ARG A 424 -19.16 -33.24 -22.43
C ARG A 424 -20.05 -34.49 -22.40
N VAL A 425 -21.25 -34.40 -21.79
CA VAL A 425 -22.22 -35.50 -21.80
C VAL A 425 -22.77 -35.71 -23.22
N ALA A 426 -23.04 -34.65 -23.96
CA ALA A 426 -23.50 -34.73 -25.35
C ALA A 426 -22.42 -35.29 -26.28
N GLU A 427 -21.15 -34.87 -26.12
CA GLU A 427 -20.00 -35.43 -26.83
C GLU A 427 -19.80 -36.90 -26.50
N LYS A 428 -19.90 -37.29 -25.22
CA LYS A 428 -19.87 -38.70 -24.81
C LYS A 428 -21.00 -39.49 -25.44
N GLY A 429 -22.23 -38.98 -25.40
CA GLY A 429 -23.38 -39.63 -26.03
C GLY A 429 -23.24 -39.74 -27.55
N ALA A 430 -22.71 -38.71 -28.22
CA ALA A 430 -22.44 -38.75 -29.66
C ALA A 430 -21.29 -39.70 -29.99
N ALA A 431 -20.25 -39.76 -29.15
CA ALA A 431 -19.16 -40.72 -29.29
C ALA A 431 -19.64 -42.15 -29.05
N GLU A 432 -20.48 -42.39 -28.05
CA GLU A 432 -21.13 -43.67 -27.77
C GLU A 432 -22.03 -44.09 -28.95
N GLN A 433 -22.88 -43.19 -29.47
CA GLN A 433 -23.69 -43.49 -30.66
C GLN A 433 -22.84 -43.75 -31.92
N ASN A 434 -21.73 -43.03 -32.09
CA ASN A 434 -20.81 -43.30 -33.20
C ASN A 434 -20.07 -44.62 -33.01
N LEU A 435 -19.72 -44.98 -31.77
CA LEU A 435 -19.17 -46.31 -31.45
C LEU A 435 -20.22 -47.39 -31.68
N GLU A 436 -21.47 -47.22 -31.26
CA GLU A 436 -22.56 -48.15 -31.55
C GLU A 436 -22.82 -48.29 -33.05
N ARG A 437 -22.79 -47.18 -33.81
CA ARG A 437 -22.89 -47.23 -35.27
C ARG A 437 -21.73 -47.99 -35.89
N ARG A 438 -20.50 -47.70 -35.46
CA ARG A 438 -19.31 -48.42 -35.93
C ARG A 438 -19.35 -49.89 -35.55
N LEU A 439 -19.77 -50.22 -34.33
CA LEU A 439 -19.94 -51.60 -33.89
C LEU A 439 -21.05 -52.29 -34.68
N ALA A 440 -22.17 -51.62 -34.97
CA ALA A 440 -23.22 -52.17 -35.81
C ALA A 440 -22.80 -52.30 -37.28
N GLU A 441 -21.96 -51.40 -37.80
CA GLU A 441 -21.34 -51.51 -39.11
C GLU A 441 -20.32 -52.65 -39.13
N GLU A 442 -19.46 -52.75 -38.13
CA GLU A 442 -18.50 -53.85 -37.93
C GLU A 442 -19.22 -55.17 -37.72
N GLU A 443 -20.34 -55.22 -37.02
CA GLU A 443 -21.17 -56.42 -36.86
C GLU A 443 -21.81 -56.79 -38.20
N LYS A 444 -22.32 -55.83 -38.97
CA LYS A 444 -22.84 -56.08 -40.33
C LYS A 444 -21.75 -56.52 -41.29
N GLU A 445 -20.58 -55.92 -41.21
CA GLU A 445 -19.40 -56.31 -41.98
C GLU A 445 -18.94 -57.69 -41.54
N ARG A 446 -18.93 -57.98 -40.24
CA ARG A 446 -18.64 -59.29 -39.70
C ARG A 446 -19.64 -60.32 -40.17
N THR A 447 -20.95 -60.06 -40.12
CA THR A 447 -21.95 -61.01 -40.66
C THR A 447 -21.80 -61.17 -42.16
N ARG A 448 -21.51 -60.09 -42.91
CA ARG A 448 -21.23 -60.19 -44.36
C ARG A 448 -19.96 -60.99 -44.64
N LEU A 449 -18.92 -60.81 -43.83
CA LEU A 449 -17.67 -61.55 -43.93
C LEU A 449 -17.86 -63.00 -43.50
N GLU A 450 -18.66 -63.28 -42.47
CA GLU A 450 -19.05 -64.63 -42.04
C GLU A 450 -19.89 -65.32 -43.11
N ASP A 451 -20.88 -64.63 -43.70
CA ASP A 451 -21.67 -65.12 -44.84
C ASP A 451 -20.76 -65.37 -46.05
N ARG A 452 -19.83 -64.45 -46.33
CA ARG A 452 -18.86 -64.61 -47.43
C ARG A 452 -17.86 -65.72 -47.16
N ILE A 453 -17.43 -65.91 -45.92
CA ILE A 453 -16.59 -67.03 -45.51
C ILE A 453 -17.39 -68.33 -45.64
N ALA A 454 -18.66 -68.37 -45.24
CA ALA A 454 -19.53 -69.54 -45.40
C ALA A 454 -19.78 -69.84 -46.89
N GLU A 455 -19.96 -68.82 -47.72
CA GLU A 455 -20.07 -68.96 -49.18
C GLU A 455 -18.76 -69.42 -49.80
N LEU A 456 -17.62 -68.88 -49.36
CA LEU A 456 -16.29 -69.31 -49.80
C LEU A 456 -15.97 -70.72 -49.29
N GLN A 457 -16.42 -71.10 -48.10
CA GLN A 457 -16.31 -72.45 -47.55
C GLN A 457 -17.21 -73.41 -48.29
N SER A 458 -18.46 -73.06 -48.63
CA SER A 458 -19.33 -73.84 -49.52
C SER A 458 -18.69 -73.96 -50.90
N SER A 459 -18.12 -72.88 -51.43
CA SER A 459 -17.39 -72.91 -52.71
C SER A 459 -16.11 -73.73 -52.61
N LEU A 460 -15.46 -73.79 -51.44
CA LEU A 460 -14.28 -74.61 -51.17
C LEU A 460 -14.64 -76.08 -50.97
N GLU A 461 -15.77 -76.37 -50.33
CA GLU A 461 -16.32 -77.72 -50.17
C GLU A 461 -16.89 -78.22 -51.48
N GLU A 462 -17.51 -77.36 -52.30
CA GLU A 462 -17.96 -77.65 -53.65
C GLU A 462 -16.77 -77.79 -54.58
N SER A 463 -15.78 -76.89 -54.55
CA SER A 463 -14.56 -77.06 -55.34
C SER A 463 -13.72 -78.23 -54.84
N GLY A 464 -13.75 -78.55 -53.56
CA GLY A 464 -13.13 -79.74 -52.96
C GLY A 464 -13.92 -81.01 -53.26
N ALA A 465 -15.24 -80.95 -53.40
CA ALA A 465 -16.10 -82.04 -53.87
C ALA A 465 -15.96 -82.22 -55.37
N ILE A 466 -15.80 -81.14 -56.14
CA ILE A 466 -15.48 -81.13 -57.56
C ILE A 466 -14.05 -81.63 -57.75
N GLU A 467 -13.09 -81.24 -56.91
CA GLU A 467 -11.71 -81.73 -56.92
C GLU A 467 -11.65 -83.19 -56.44
N ALA A 468 -12.51 -83.62 -55.51
CA ALA A 468 -12.65 -85.01 -55.10
C ALA A 468 -13.40 -85.84 -56.14
N GLU A 469 -14.36 -85.27 -56.87
CA GLU A 469 -15.03 -85.89 -58.02
C GLU A 469 -14.11 -85.92 -59.23
N LEU A 470 -13.27 -84.90 -59.45
CA LEU A 470 -12.21 -84.86 -60.46
C LEU A 470 -11.09 -85.81 -60.07
N ARG A 471 -10.67 -85.89 -58.80
CA ARG A 471 -9.74 -86.92 -58.32
C ARG A 471 -10.36 -88.30 -58.42
N ALA A 472 -11.63 -88.49 -58.10
CA ALA A 472 -12.31 -89.78 -58.24
C ALA A 472 -12.61 -90.10 -59.72
N ALA A 473 -12.77 -89.11 -60.58
CA ALA A 473 -12.90 -89.26 -62.02
C ALA A 473 -11.54 -89.49 -62.68
N LEU A 474 -10.46 -88.91 -62.13
CA LEU A 474 -9.07 -89.15 -62.45
C LEU A 474 -8.61 -90.50 -61.92
N GLU A 475 -9.10 -90.97 -60.78
CA GLU A 475 -8.89 -92.32 -60.28
C GLU A 475 -9.75 -93.32 -61.07
N ARG A 476 -10.98 -92.97 -61.44
CA ARG A 476 -11.78 -93.78 -62.38
C ARG A 476 -11.21 -93.76 -63.79
N SER A 477 -10.59 -92.68 -64.24
CA SER A 477 -9.92 -92.59 -65.54
C SER A 477 -8.51 -93.19 -65.49
N ALA A 478 -7.81 -93.15 -64.35
CA ALA A 478 -6.56 -93.86 -64.11
C ALA A 478 -6.80 -95.36 -63.98
N VAL A 479 -7.86 -95.80 -63.28
CA VAL A 479 -8.31 -97.20 -63.23
C VAL A 479 -8.81 -97.65 -64.60
N ARG A 480 -9.53 -96.82 -65.36
CA ARG A 480 -9.85 -97.11 -66.78
C ARG A 480 -8.61 -97.09 -67.68
N GLN A 481 -7.61 -96.25 -67.43
CA GLN A 481 -6.33 -96.24 -68.16
C GLN A 481 -5.43 -97.41 -67.76
N GLU A 482 -5.57 -97.95 -66.55
CA GLU A 482 -4.82 -99.10 -66.04
C GLU A 482 -5.50 -100.43 -66.41
N GLU A 483 -6.83 -100.43 -66.62
CA GLU A 483 -7.60 -101.49 -67.27
C GLU A 483 -7.46 -101.46 -68.81
N ASP A 484 -7.46 -100.28 -69.46
CA ASP A 484 -7.19 -100.15 -70.91
C ASP A 484 -5.71 -100.38 -71.27
N ARG A 485 -4.75 -100.11 -70.36
CA ARG A 485 -3.33 -100.52 -70.55
C ARG A 485 -3.11 -102.02 -70.43
N ARG A 486 -4.08 -102.78 -69.92
CA ARG A 486 -4.05 -104.26 -69.92
C ARG A 486 -4.87 -104.89 -71.07
N GLN A 487 -5.60 -104.09 -71.86
CA GLN A 487 -6.42 -104.56 -72.99
C GLN A 487 -6.09 -103.94 -74.35
N ARG A 488 -5.02 -103.13 -74.48
CA ARG A 488 -4.54 -102.61 -75.77
C ARG A 488 -3.08 -102.97 -76.04
N ASP A 489 -2.83 -104.28 -76.10
CA ASP A 489 -1.72 -104.88 -76.87
C ASP A 489 -2.22 -105.42 -78.23
N ASN A 490 -3.46 -105.12 -78.62
CA ASN A 490 -3.95 -105.34 -79.96
C ASN A 490 -4.79 -104.15 -80.40
N GLU A 491 -4.57 -103.77 -81.65
CA GLU A 491 -5.32 -102.80 -82.43
C GLU A 491 -4.95 -101.34 -82.17
N ARG A 492 -3.91 -100.98 -82.92
CA ARG A 492 -3.55 -99.63 -83.32
C ARG A 492 -4.63 -99.03 -84.24
N ASP A 493 -4.64 -97.71 -84.19
CA ASP A 493 -5.11 -96.78 -85.22
C ASP A 493 -6.61 -96.50 -85.25
N GLN A 494 -7.05 -95.60 -84.37
CA GLN A 494 -7.74 -94.34 -84.72
C GLN A 494 -8.26 -93.66 -83.45
N GLN A 495 -7.69 -92.51 -83.08
CA GLN A 495 -8.40 -91.33 -82.58
C GLN A 495 -7.37 -90.31 -82.07
N ASP A 496 -6.99 -89.42 -82.99
CA ASP A 496 -6.82 -88.01 -82.65
C ASP A 496 -8.17 -87.49 -82.10
N ASP A 497 -8.13 -86.67 -81.04
CA ASP A 497 -8.91 -85.42 -80.86
C ASP A 497 -9.30 -85.03 -79.40
N ASP A 498 -8.74 -85.63 -78.34
CA ASP A 498 -9.12 -85.25 -76.95
C ASP A 498 -8.06 -84.44 -76.16
N THR A 499 -6.88 -84.14 -76.74
CA THR A 499 -5.80 -83.42 -76.03
C THR A 499 -5.95 -81.90 -76.00
N ARG A 500 -6.97 -81.31 -76.64
CA ARG A 500 -7.11 -79.83 -76.72
C ARG A 500 -8.00 -79.21 -75.65
N GLU A 501 -8.93 -79.95 -75.05
CA GLU A 501 -9.84 -79.42 -74.02
C GLU A 501 -9.24 -79.39 -72.61
N GLN A 502 -8.26 -80.25 -72.30
CA GLN A 502 -7.66 -80.34 -70.97
C GLN A 502 -6.78 -79.12 -70.62
N GLU A 503 -6.02 -78.61 -71.58
CA GLU A 503 -5.01 -77.60 -71.27
C GLU A 503 -5.57 -76.15 -71.30
N ALA A 504 -6.80 -75.96 -71.78
CA ALA A 504 -7.54 -74.69 -71.67
C ALA A 504 -8.22 -74.50 -70.31
N VAL A 505 -8.43 -75.60 -69.58
CA VAL A 505 -8.98 -75.59 -68.22
C VAL A 505 -7.91 -75.17 -67.22
N ASP A 506 -6.67 -75.63 -67.40
CA ASP A 506 -5.52 -75.32 -66.53
C ASP A 506 -5.08 -73.84 -66.60
N GLU A 507 -5.12 -73.20 -67.78
CA GLU A 507 -4.83 -71.76 -67.93
C GLU A 507 -5.87 -70.84 -67.24
N ASN A 508 -7.11 -71.32 -67.08
CA ASN A 508 -8.15 -70.53 -66.41
C ASN A 508 -8.03 -70.59 -64.88
N PHE A 509 -7.51 -71.71 -64.34
CA PHE A 509 -7.21 -71.86 -62.91
C PHE A 509 -5.99 -71.04 -62.47
N ALA A 510 -4.95 -71.01 -63.31
CA ALA A 510 -3.78 -70.14 -63.17
C ALA A 510 -4.11 -68.65 -62.97
N SER A 511 -4.98 -68.14 -63.84
CA SER A 511 -5.33 -66.71 -63.86
C SER A 511 -6.07 -66.30 -62.58
N ARG A 512 -6.92 -67.19 -62.04
CA ARG A 512 -7.61 -66.98 -60.76
C ARG A 512 -6.69 -66.99 -59.55
N LEU A 513 -5.60 -67.75 -59.58
CA LEU A 513 -4.59 -67.72 -58.52
C LEU A 513 -3.84 -66.38 -58.47
N ALA A 514 -3.48 -65.83 -59.64
CA ALA A 514 -2.77 -64.55 -59.74
C ALA A 514 -3.61 -63.36 -59.23
N GLU A 515 -4.93 -63.38 -59.43
CA GLU A 515 -5.84 -62.34 -58.92
C GLU A 515 -5.90 -62.30 -57.38
N LEU A 516 -5.79 -63.46 -56.72
CA LEU A 516 -5.79 -63.54 -55.25
C LEU A 516 -4.49 -62.99 -54.65
N ASP A 517 -3.35 -63.20 -55.30
CA ASP A 517 -2.07 -62.65 -54.85
C ASP A 517 -2.00 -61.13 -55.02
N ALA A 518 -2.60 -60.59 -56.09
CA ALA A 518 -2.72 -59.14 -56.28
C ALA A 518 -3.60 -58.47 -55.18
N ALA A 519 -4.68 -59.13 -54.77
CA ALA A 519 -5.55 -58.63 -53.70
C ALA A 519 -4.83 -58.60 -52.34
N ARG A 520 -3.93 -59.56 -52.08
CA ARG A 520 -3.15 -59.65 -50.85
C ARG A 520 -2.12 -58.52 -50.72
N LEU A 521 -1.39 -58.18 -51.79
CA LEU A 521 -0.41 -57.09 -51.80
C LEU A 521 -1.04 -55.71 -51.48
N LEU A 522 -2.22 -55.43 -52.04
CA LEU A 522 -2.95 -54.17 -51.78
C LEU A 522 -3.43 -54.03 -50.33
N ALA A 523 -3.67 -55.15 -49.63
CA ALA A 523 -4.01 -55.14 -48.23
C ALA A 523 -2.80 -54.81 -47.34
N GLU A 524 -1.62 -55.32 -47.69
CA GLU A 524 -0.37 -55.08 -46.94
C GLU A 524 0.10 -53.63 -47.05
N GLU A 525 0.00 -53.00 -48.24
CA GLU A 525 0.35 -51.58 -48.42
C GLU A 525 -0.51 -50.63 -47.56
N ARG A 526 -1.81 -50.94 -47.42
CA ARG A 526 -2.73 -50.14 -46.59
C ARG A 526 -2.40 -50.20 -45.10
N VAL A 527 -1.90 -51.34 -44.61
CA VAL A 527 -1.46 -51.48 -43.21
C VAL A 527 -0.22 -50.60 -42.97
N ALA A 528 0.75 -50.60 -43.89
CA ALA A 528 1.96 -49.80 -43.75
C ALA A 528 1.69 -48.28 -43.72
N GLU A 529 0.69 -47.80 -44.48
CA GLU A 529 0.30 -46.38 -44.46
C GLU A 529 -0.27 -45.95 -43.10
N LEU A 530 -1.10 -46.79 -42.48
CA LEU A 530 -1.72 -46.51 -41.18
C LEU A 530 -0.68 -46.46 -40.05
N GLU A 531 0.32 -47.33 -40.08
CA GLU A 531 1.42 -47.34 -39.11
C GLU A 531 2.30 -46.08 -39.21
N LYS A 532 2.46 -45.51 -40.41
CA LYS A 532 3.18 -44.25 -40.61
C LYS A 532 2.46 -43.08 -39.95
N ARG A 533 1.14 -42.94 -40.18
CA ARG A 533 0.33 -41.86 -39.59
C ARG A 533 0.29 -41.93 -38.07
N LEU A 534 0.30 -43.14 -37.50
CA LEU A 534 0.33 -43.34 -36.04
C LEU A 534 1.64 -42.83 -35.41
N ARG A 535 2.79 -43.06 -36.07
CA ARG A 535 4.10 -42.56 -35.61
C ARG A 535 4.17 -41.04 -35.63
N GLU A 536 3.71 -40.40 -36.71
CA GLU A 536 3.72 -38.94 -36.83
C GLU A 536 2.88 -38.27 -35.73
N ALA A 537 1.71 -38.84 -35.39
CA ALA A 537 0.87 -38.34 -34.30
C ALA A 537 1.52 -38.46 -32.91
N HIS A 538 2.29 -39.53 -32.66
CA HIS A 538 3.03 -39.70 -31.40
C HIS A 538 4.15 -38.67 -31.23
N GLU A 539 4.92 -38.38 -32.28
CA GLU A 539 5.99 -37.39 -32.24
C GLU A 539 5.48 -35.95 -32.02
N GLU A 540 4.31 -35.63 -32.57
CA GLU A 540 3.69 -34.31 -32.37
C GLU A 540 3.16 -34.14 -30.94
N SER A 541 2.60 -35.20 -30.35
CA SER A 541 2.20 -35.23 -28.94
C SER A 541 3.39 -35.02 -28.00
N GLU A 542 4.53 -35.67 -28.26
CA GLU A 542 5.74 -35.45 -27.46
C GLU A 542 6.28 -34.03 -27.54
N ARG A 543 6.25 -33.41 -28.73
CA ARG A 543 6.68 -32.01 -28.91
C ARG A 543 5.82 -31.07 -28.07
N ARG A 544 4.49 -31.19 -28.16
CA ARG A 544 3.56 -30.38 -27.37
C ARG A 544 3.73 -30.61 -25.86
N ALA A 545 4.03 -31.83 -25.42
CA ALA A 545 4.30 -32.13 -24.02
C ALA A 545 5.56 -31.43 -23.50
N ARG A 546 6.64 -31.36 -24.31
CA ARG A 546 7.87 -30.64 -23.97
C ARG A 546 7.64 -29.13 -23.89
N GLU A 547 6.89 -28.56 -24.84
CA GLU A 547 6.54 -27.14 -24.85
C GLU A 547 5.72 -26.74 -23.60
N LEU A 548 4.71 -27.54 -23.24
CA LEU A 548 3.94 -27.33 -22.00
C LEU A 548 4.79 -27.49 -20.75
N GLY A 549 5.78 -28.39 -20.77
CA GLY A 549 6.78 -28.53 -19.71
C GLY A 549 7.60 -27.26 -19.50
N ASN A 550 8.11 -26.68 -20.58
CA ASN A 550 8.90 -25.44 -20.55
C ASN A 550 8.08 -24.25 -20.06
N VAL A 551 6.87 -24.05 -20.59
CA VAL A 551 5.96 -22.97 -20.15
C VAL A 551 5.63 -23.09 -18.66
N ARG A 552 5.44 -24.32 -18.16
CA ARG A 552 5.18 -24.55 -16.73
C ARG A 552 6.39 -24.28 -15.85
N GLU A 553 7.60 -24.51 -16.35
CA GLU A 553 8.84 -24.16 -15.66
C GLU A 553 9.04 -22.64 -15.61
N ASP A 554 8.77 -21.94 -16.71
CA ASP A 554 8.82 -20.47 -16.78
C ASP A 554 7.76 -19.84 -15.85
N LEU A 555 6.55 -20.41 -15.81
CA LEU A 555 5.51 -19.97 -14.88
C LEU A 555 5.91 -20.20 -13.41
N LYS A 556 6.59 -21.31 -13.11
CA LYS A 556 7.12 -21.60 -11.77
C LYS A 556 8.16 -20.56 -11.35
N ARG A 557 9.09 -20.20 -12.25
CA ARG A 557 10.10 -19.15 -12.00
C ARG A 557 9.48 -17.81 -11.66
N VAL A 558 8.37 -17.46 -12.33
CA VAL A 558 7.65 -16.21 -12.05
C VAL A 558 6.81 -16.32 -10.78
N SER A 559 6.27 -17.50 -10.42
CA SER A 559 5.37 -17.67 -9.27
C SER A 559 6.05 -17.70 -7.89
N ASP A 560 7.32 -18.10 -7.82
CA ASP A 560 8.07 -18.17 -6.55
C ASP A 560 8.60 -16.77 -6.17
N PRO A 561 8.20 -16.21 -5.01
CA PRO A 561 8.59 -14.86 -4.61
C PRO A 561 10.11 -14.67 -4.53
N GLU A 562 10.87 -15.67 -4.07
CA GLU A 562 12.33 -15.56 -3.98
C GLU A 562 12.99 -15.51 -5.36
N GLN A 563 12.52 -16.34 -6.29
CA GLN A 563 13.03 -16.37 -7.67
C GLN A 563 12.65 -15.09 -8.41
N ARG A 564 11.46 -14.55 -8.16
CA ARG A 564 11.01 -13.27 -8.71
C ARG A 564 11.87 -12.10 -8.23
N LEU A 565 12.24 -12.06 -6.94
CA LEU A 565 13.16 -11.06 -6.42
C LEU A 565 14.55 -11.16 -7.07
N ARG A 566 15.07 -12.39 -7.26
CA ARG A 566 16.33 -12.62 -7.97
C ARG A 566 16.27 -12.18 -9.43
N ALA A 567 15.19 -12.48 -10.13
CA ALA A 567 14.96 -12.06 -11.52
C ALA A 567 14.85 -10.53 -11.62
N GLY A 568 14.13 -9.88 -10.70
CA GLY A 568 14.05 -8.42 -10.60
C GLY A 568 15.42 -7.77 -10.37
N ILE A 569 16.25 -8.35 -9.51
CA ILE A 569 17.63 -7.90 -9.28
C ILE A 569 18.49 -8.03 -10.55
N SER A 570 18.41 -9.17 -11.26
CA SER A 570 19.14 -9.35 -12.53
C SER A 570 18.72 -8.31 -13.55
N LEU A 571 17.41 -8.08 -13.69
CA LEU A 571 16.85 -7.07 -14.59
C LEU A 571 17.30 -5.65 -14.20
N PHE A 572 17.33 -5.32 -12.91
CA PHE A 572 17.87 -4.05 -12.44
C PHE A 572 19.36 -3.90 -12.79
N ASN A 573 20.15 -4.95 -12.57
CA ASN A 573 21.59 -4.99 -12.86
C ASN A 573 21.90 -4.80 -14.36
N GLU A 574 21.01 -5.23 -15.24
CA GLU A 574 21.09 -5.04 -16.69
C GLU A 574 20.57 -3.66 -17.15
N SER A 575 19.78 -2.98 -16.31
CA SER A 575 19.21 -1.67 -16.64
C SER A 575 20.22 -0.52 -16.56
N GLU A 576 19.93 0.56 -17.27
CA GLU A 576 20.73 1.79 -17.23
C GLU A 576 20.80 2.43 -15.84
N HIS A 577 19.79 2.18 -14.99
CA HIS A 577 19.73 2.71 -13.62
C HIS A 577 20.88 2.22 -12.75
N THR A 578 21.48 1.06 -13.06
CA THR A 578 22.69 0.57 -12.40
C THR A 578 23.85 1.57 -12.52
N ARG A 579 24.03 2.19 -13.70
CA ARG A 579 25.08 3.20 -13.92
C ARG A 579 24.77 4.48 -13.13
N THR A 580 23.51 4.89 -13.10
CA THR A 580 23.05 6.08 -12.37
C THR A 580 23.29 5.91 -10.87
N VAL A 581 22.88 4.79 -10.29
CA VAL A 581 23.08 4.48 -8.87
C VAL A 581 24.58 4.35 -8.54
N SER A 582 25.37 3.73 -9.42
CA SER A 582 26.83 3.67 -9.26
C SER A 582 27.47 5.07 -9.24
N SER A 583 27.04 5.98 -10.12
CA SER A 583 27.52 7.35 -10.16
C SER A 583 27.20 8.12 -8.87
N ILE A 584 25.97 8.00 -8.36
CA ILE A 584 25.55 8.62 -7.10
C ILE A 584 26.34 8.05 -5.92
N SER A 585 26.56 6.74 -5.92
CA SER A 585 27.29 6.07 -4.83
C SER A 585 28.78 6.45 -4.79
N LYS A 586 29.37 6.87 -5.92
CA LYS A 586 30.72 7.46 -5.92
C LYS A 586 30.77 8.81 -5.22
N ALA A 587 29.69 9.59 -5.28
CA ALA A 587 29.61 10.91 -4.65
C ALA A 587 29.18 10.84 -3.18
N LEU A 588 28.20 9.99 -2.84
CA LEU A 588 27.56 9.94 -1.52
C LEU A 588 27.98 8.74 -0.65
N GLY A 589 28.84 7.86 -1.17
CA GLY A 589 29.22 6.62 -0.51
C GLY A 589 28.30 5.45 -0.85
N MET A 590 28.58 4.27 -0.28
CA MET A 590 27.83 3.05 -0.57
C MET A 590 26.44 3.09 0.09
N PRO A 591 25.35 2.90 -0.67
CA PRO A 591 24.00 2.91 -0.13
C PRO A 591 23.70 1.63 0.63
N ARG A 592 22.81 1.74 1.63
CA ARG A 592 22.08 0.60 2.17
C ARG A 592 21.00 0.21 1.17
N VAL A 593 20.96 -1.05 0.78
CA VAL A 593 20.00 -1.55 -0.21
C VAL A 593 18.99 -2.47 0.44
N HIS A 594 17.72 -2.17 0.21
CA HIS A 594 16.60 -3.01 0.55
C HIS A 594 15.91 -3.49 -0.73
N VAL A 595 15.68 -4.80 -0.85
CA VAL A 595 14.92 -5.42 -1.94
C VAL A 595 13.73 -6.16 -1.34
N GLY A 596 12.52 -5.73 -1.67
CA GLY A 596 11.28 -6.31 -1.15
C GLY A 596 10.20 -6.36 -2.21
N SER A 597 9.06 -6.97 -1.90
CA SER A 597 7.83 -6.83 -2.69
C SER A 597 6.96 -5.72 -2.11
N ASP A 598 6.28 -4.96 -2.99
CA ASP A 598 5.31 -3.96 -2.53
C ASP A 598 4.03 -4.64 -2.03
N GLY A 599 3.94 -4.88 -0.73
CA GLY A 599 2.71 -5.36 -0.11
C GLY A 599 1.54 -4.37 -0.19
N ARG A 600 1.74 -3.16 -0.74
CA ARG A 600 0.68 -2.14 -0.90
C ARG A 600 0.04 -2.12 -2.28
N SER A 601 0.58 -2.83 -3.27
CA SER A 601 -0.01 -2.86 -4.61
C SER A 601 -1.10 -3.92 -4.69
N SER A 602 -2.33 -3.51 -5.02
CA SER A 602 -3.48 -4.42 -5.15
C SER A 602 -3.44 -5.31 -6.41
N SER A 603 -2.35 -5.25 -7.20
CA SER A 603 -2.17 -6.15 -8.33
C SER A 603 -1.75 -7.53 -7.81
N THR A 604 -2.40 -8.58 -8.30
CA THR A 604 -2.19 -10.00 -7.96
C THR A 604 -0.76 -10.53 -8.12
N LEU A 605 0.15 -9.75 -8.69
CA LEU A 605 1.57 -10.06 -8.82
C LEU A 605 2.40 -9.00 -8.10
N GLU A 606 2.87 -9.36 -6.91
CA GLU A 606 3.85 -8.59 -6.14
C GLU A 606 5.11 -8.29 -7.00
N LYS A 607 5.37 -7.00 -7.24
CA LYS A 607 6.51 -6.53 -8.03
C LYS A 607 7.74 -6.30 -7.14
N PRO A 608 8.94 -6.76 -7.53
CA PRO A 608 10.17 -6.42 -6.84
C PRO A 608 10.44 -4.91 -6.82
N ILE A 609 10.67 -4.38 -5.62
CA ILE A 609 11.10 -3.01 -5.36
C ILE A 609 12.52 -3.03 -4.81
N VAL A 610 13.36 -2.19 -5.38
CA VAL A 610 14.73 -1.95 -4.91
C VAL A 610 14.82 -0.52 -4.36
N THR A 611 15.08 -0.39 -3.07
CA THR A 611 15.28 0.89 -2.37
C THR A 611 16.75 1.08 -2.02
N PHE A 612 17.30 2.22 -2.39
CA PHE A 612 18.65 2.66 -2.08
C PHE A 612 18.59 3.81 -1.08
N VAL A 613 19.37 3.72 -0.01
CA VAL A 613 19.45 4.75 1.04
C VAL A 613 20.90 5.15 1.25
N TRP A 614 21.24 6.39 0.92
CA TRP A 614 22.57 6.98 1.13
C TRP A 614 22.59 7.75 2.44
N SER A 615 22.94 7.04 3.52
CA SER A 615 23.04 7.61 4.88
C SER A 615 21.78 8.43 5.21
N ASP A 616 21.97 9.66 5.72
CA ASP A 616 20.89 10.59 6.07
C ASP A 616 20.67 11.68 5.00
N MET A 617 21.10 11.42 3.75
CA MET A 617 21.18 12.45 2.70
C MET A 617 20.20 12.27 1.55
N ALA A 618 19.95 11.03 1.13
CA ALA A 618 19.08 10.75 0.00
C ALA A 618 18.60 9.31 -0.03
N TRP A 619 17.45 9.09 -0.64
CA TRP A 619 16.97 7.77 -1.01
C TRP A 619 16.37 7.74 -2.41
N ARG A 620 16.40 6.57 -3.06
CA ARG A 620 15.77 6.31 -4.36
C ARG A 620 15.13 4.93 -4.38
N ARG A 621 14.01 4.81 -5.05
CA ARG A 621 13.23 3.57 -5.13
C ARG A 621 12.89 3.23 -6.57
N TYR A 622 13.27 2.02 -6.99
CA TYR A 622 13.03 1.49 -8.32
C TYR A 622 12.10 0.28 -8.25
N VAL A 623 11.23 0.14 -9.25
CA VAL A 623 10.48 -1.10 -9.51
C VAL A 623 11.16 -1.83 -10.64
N SER A 624 11.37 -3.14 -10.50
CA SER A 624 11.86 -4.03 -11.55
C SER A 624 10.83 -5.13 -11.77
N ASP A 625 10.12 -5.09 -12.90
CA ASP A 625 9.07 -6.06 -13.23
C ASP A 625 9.63 -7.16 -14.15
N PRO A 626 9.90 -8.39 -13.64
CA PRO A 626 10.45 -9.48 -14.44
C PRO A 626 9.39 -10.20 -15.30
N THR A 627 8.14 -9.75 -15.32
CA THR A 627 7.05 -10.40 -16.06
C THR A 627 7.21 -10.20 -17.56
N ASP A 628 7.20 -11.29 -18.33
CA ASP A 628 7.24 -11.21 -19.80
C ASP A 628 5.93 -10.65 -20.38
N GLY A 629 6.04 -9.78 -21.38
CA GLY A 629 4.92 -9.07 -22.00
C GLY A 629 4.62 -7.68 -21.43
N VAL A 630 5.37 -7.21 -20.42
CA VAL A 630 5.30 -5.83 -19.93
C VAL A 630 6.03 -4.88 -20.90
N ALA A 631 5.39 -3.76 -21.27
CA ALA A 631 5.96 -2.74 -22.14
C ALA A 631 7.22 -2.11 -21.50
N GLU A 632 8.27 -1.90 -22.31
CA GLU A 632 9.51 -1.25 -21.84
C GLU A 632 9.26 0.23 -21.47
N PRO A 633 9.90 0.76 -20.40
CA PRO A 633 10.99 0.17 -19.62
C PRO A 633 10.50 -0.74 -18.47
N ARG A 634 11.09 -1.94 -18.37
CA ARG A 634 10.79 -2.91 -17.29
C ARG A 634 11.36 -2.51 -15.92
N VAL A 635 12.24 -1.51 -15.88
CA VAL A 635 12.80 -0.93 -14.65
C VAL A 635 12.58 0.58 -14.66
N TYR A 636 11.88 1.09 -13.65
CA TYR A 636 11.53 2.51 -13.56
C TYR A 636 11.63 3.04 -12.13
N LEU A 637 11.94 4.33 -12.02
CA LEU A 637 12.03 5.06 -10.75
C LEU A 637 10.61 5.40 -10.28
N ILE A 638 10.27 5.03 -9.04
CA ILE A 638 8.95 5.32 -8.45
C ILE A 638 9.00 6.37 -7.33
N GLY A 639 10.18 6.65 -6.77
CA GLY A 639 10.32 7.66 -5.75
C GLY A 639 11.77 8.02 -5.48
N ALA A 640 11.99 9.26 -5.06
CA ALA A 640 13.25 9.77 -4.55
C ALA A 640 12.95 10.83 -3.49
N GLY A 641 13.83 10.96 -2.50
CA GLY A 641 13.72 11.98 -1.45
C GLY A 641 15.06 12.21 -0.76
N ASP A 642 15.13 13.27 0.04
CA ASP A 642 16.35 13.68 0.74
C ASP A 642 16.38 13.23 2.21
N ASP A 643 15.24 12.86 2.79
CA ASP A 643 15.14 12.38 4.18
C ASP A 643 14.77 10.89 4.22
N PRO A 644 15.62 10.00 4.76
CA PRO A 644 15.27 8.58 4.94
C PRO A 644 14.13 8.35 5.93
N ALA A 645 13.74 9.34 6.74
CA ALA A 645 12.57 9.24 7.62
C ALA A 645 11.24 9.13 6.85
N ASP A 646 11.21 9.53 5.58
CA ASP A 646 10.07 9.34 4.68
C ASP A 646 9.82 7.86 4.31
N LEU A 647 10.81 6.98 4.56
CA LEU A 647 10.71 5.55 4.30
C LEU A 647 10.11 4.80 5.49
N GLY A 648 9.36 3.73 5.20
CA GLY A 648 8.83 2.86 6.25
C GLY A 648 9.94 2.09 6.97
N ARG A 649 9.71 1.74 8.25
CA ARG A 649 10.64 0.90 9.05
C ARG A 649 11.17 -0.37 8.34
N PRO A 650 10.40 -1.15 7.55
CA PRO A 650 10.95 -2.32 6.85
C PRO A 650 11.94 -1.95 5.73
N ASP A 651 11.78 -0.79 5.09
CA ASP A 651 12.61 -0.33 3.98
C ASP A 651 14.01 0.12 4.43
N LEU A 652 14.21 0.27 5.75
CA LEU A 652 15.48 0.67 6.36
C LEU A 652 16.38 -0.52 6.73
N GLN A 653 15.86 -1.76 6.66
CA GLN A 653 16.64 -2.98 6.91
C GLN A 653 17.33 -3.45 5.62
N SER A 654 18.65 -3.30 5.55
CA SER A 654 19.42 -3.75 4.39
C SER A 654 19.44 -5.27 4.29
N ASN A 655 18.92 -5.82 3.18
CA ASN A 655 18.96 -7.25 2.86
C ASN A 655 19.70 -7.54 1.54
N ALA A 656 20.21 -6.51 0.87
CA ALA A 656 21.05 -6.61 -0.30
C ALA A 656 22.27 -5.70 -0.16
N ARG A 657 23.32 -6.00 -0.94
CA ARG A 657 24.53 -5.20 -1.05
C ARG A 657 24.78 -4.82 -2.50
N MET A 658 25.36 -3.64 -2.69
CA MET A 658 25.86 -3.19 -3.98
C MET A 658 27.37 -3.39 -4.07
N ASP A 659 27.88 -3.83 -5.22
CA ASP A 659 29.31 -3.88 -5.49
C ASP A 659 29.84 -2.53 -6.02
N ALA A 660 31.16 -2.42 -6.19
CA ALA A 660 31.81 -1.21 -6.70
C ALA A 660 31.42 -0.86 -8.16
N ARG A 661 30.83 -1.81 -8.90
CA ARG A 661 30.34 -1.63 -10.27
C ARG A 661 28.85 -1.24 -10.31
N GLY A 662 28.20 -1.13 -9.15
CA GLY A 662 26.77 -0.83 -9.04
C GLY A 662 25.85 -2.05 -9.08
N ARG A 663 26.39 -3.27 -9.15
CA ARG A 663 25.59 -4.50 -9.22
C ARG A 663 25.10 -4.91 -7.84
N LEU A 664 23.84 -5.35 -7.79
CA LEU A 664 23.17 -5.81 -6.59
C LEU A 664 23.32 -7.32 -6.40
N ILE A 665 23.56 -7.72 -5.15
CA ILE A 665 23.64 -9.10 -4.69
C ILE A 665 22.84 -9.21 -3.38
N LEU A 666 21.95 -10.20 -3.29
CA LEU A 666 21.23 -10.50 -2.04
C LEU A 666 22.22 -10.89 -0.92
N GLY A 667 22.02 -10.35 0.28
CA GLY A 667 22.87 -10.60 1.44
C GLY A 667 23.09 -9.35 2.29
N VAL A 668 23.24 -9.54 3.61
CA VAL A 668 23.49 -8.45 4.57
C VAL A 668 24.95 -8.00 4.47
N GLN A 669 25.18 -6.68 4.44
CA GLN A 669 26.53 -6.12 4.48
C GLN A 669 27.14 -6.34 5.86
N ALA A 670 28.30 -7.01 5.93
CA ALA A 670 29.11 -7.03 7.15
C ALA A 670 29.55 -5.58 7.45
N ARG A 671 29.23 -5.11 8.67
CA ARG A 671 29.53 -3.74 9.12
C ARG A 671 31.02 -3.48 9.22
#